data_AF-A0A0U5GDV4-F1
#
_entry.id   AF-A0A0U5GDV4-F1
#
_cell.length_a   1.000
_cell.length_b   1.000
_cell.length_c   1.000
_cell.angle_alpha   90.00
_cell.angle_beta   90.00
_cell.angle_gamma   90.00
#
_symmetry.space_group_name_H-M   'P 1'
#
loop_
_entity.id
_entity.type
_entity.pdbx_description
1 polymer ?
#
loop_
_entity_poly.entity_id
_entity_poly.type
_entity_poly.pdbx_seq_one_letter_code
_entity_poly.pdbx_strand_id
1 'polypeptide(L)'
;MSSVNRSVSMAQDDPLIQALPPATDYLTYLTLLEYQLTPARLPILHRLLQDETLTTNIGWDLVKMLLPMLPASSECLQDVARLGNPREVILRVADALMHLHPADDEVENEGEGEEKGETTSVPLHVLQFNTLVAMLSVLHTRIQTKSPSRFLATSLQAALEAYTSMPTNETTLALLEFMRDVSPTKRPPPPPRAPSDSTVLRVAEASAPDPEAEISSPKPGVSEETLLIKRFLQFGLIELLKSYLLSCSGPMDPGMSWAIRLQEKFQPETRMPGTGSPTTVYTETKQLGERDAIIAKITALSQDIGLTDADLLKVVLQSPETQPPPLDFEEHPKKVEDIPLERHGSLLLLAARGAVSQLFSSGKPSSIQIYPDLARIFNNFVGKFCTLDEVAFEQPQVLLDSLLVLTILSLQQPVYPPADETEFIDFVVSLTACTVRQTYTTVRRVPATVIHNNPSQIARFKVIRKVLEDDYYRTLKDRAIDWLKNEILAAARDSTTNIFLNPHYFSVLFPLLYTSPVLTLDLTTGPGDLVSPWNRFTQSASPAIHSALTLYYILLSSPNLRKALQLEKTYIYFRTRFLEPLKAILAAFTADLPANGGDGKIEAAVGEDMMKIGMARSVELVSHLVNQVEDVARDVFVLGDAELQEPSADDIARVDALRRETKV
;
A
#
# COMPACT_ATOMS: atom_id res chain seq x y z
N MET A 1 -21.59 55.19 33.12
CA MET A 1 -22.21 54.36 34.18
C MET A 1 -23.61 53.83 33.84
N SER A 2 -24.36 54.41 32.89
CA SER A 2 -25.72 53.94 32.56
C SER A 2 -25.81 52.78 31.54
N SER A 3 -24.83 52.60 30.64
CA SER A 3 -24.85 51.47 29.69
C SER A 3 -24.41 50.14 30.32
N VAL A 4 -23.47 50.18 31.26
CA VAL A 4 -22.93 49.00 31.97
C VAL A 4 -23.96 48.38 32.92
N ASN A 5 -24.77 49.20 33.60
CA ASN A 5 -25.84 48.67 34.47
C ASN A 5 -27.03 48.09 33.67
N ARG A 6 -27.21 48.50 32.40
CA ARG A 6 -28.30 48.02 31.54
C ARG A 6 -27.99 46.67 30.88
N SER A 7 -26.72 46.43 30.53
CA SER A 7 -26.26 45.13 30.04
C SER A 7 -26.24 44.05 31.12
N VAL A 8 -26.03 44.43 32.39
CA VAL A 8 -26.07 43.50 33.53
C VAL A 8 -27.52 43.13 33.91
N SER A 9 -28.49 44.04 33.79
CA SER A 9 -29.90 43.70 34.06
C SER A 9 -30.52 42.82 32.96
N MET A 10 -30.16 43.04 31.69
CA MET A 10 -30.63 42.18 30.59
C MET A 10 -30.11 40.75 30.66
N ALA A 11 -28.94 40.52 31.29
CA ALA A 11 -28.42 39.18 31.52
C ALA A 11 -29.17 38.43 32.63
N GLN A 12 -29.78 39.11 33.61
CA GLN A 12 -30.58 38.46 34.67
C GLN A 12 -32.00 38.08 34.20
N ASP A 13 -32.50 38.73 33.15
CA ASP A 13 -33.81 38.45 32.55
C ASP A 13 -33.74 37.42 31.40
N ASP A 14 -32.58 36.82 31.14
CA ASP A 14 -32.46 35.80 30.09
C ASP A 14 -33.24 34.53 30.49
N PRO A 15 -34.05 33.95 29.58
CA PRO A 15 -34.86 32.76 29.86
C PRO A 15 -34.04 31.56 30.33
N LEU A 16 -32.77 31.44 29.92
CA LEU A 16 -31.87 30.38 30.37
C LEU A 16 -31.51 30.53 31.86
N ILE A 17 -31.47 31.75 32.40
CA ILE A 17 -31.13 31.98 33.80
C ILE A 17 -32.37 31.85 34.69
N GLN A 18 -33.52 32.33 34.22
CA GLN A 18 -34.78 32.24 34.98
C GLN A 18 -35.27 30.80 35.17
N ALA A 19 -34.97 29.91 34.21
CA ALA A 19 -35.36 28.51 34.25
C ALA A 19 -34.32 27.59 34.94
N LEU A 20 -33.26 28.13 35.56
CA LEU A 20 -32.25 27.29 36.21
C LEU A 20 -32.85 26.44 37.35
N PRO A 21 -32.49 25.16 37.47
CA PRO A 21 -32.83 24.35 38.63
C PRO A 21 -32.37 25.03 39.95
N PRO A 22 -33.21 25.05 41.00
CA PRO A 22 -34.45 24.30 41.20
C PRO A 22 -35.74 24.98 40.69
N ALA A 23 -35.67 26.09 39.93
CA ALA A 23 -36.85 26.78 39.44
C ALA A 23 -37.67 25.92 38.45
N THR A 24 -36.97 25.10 37.65
CA THR A 24 -37.56 23.98 36.89
C THR A 24 -36.79 22.69 37.17
N ASP A 25 -37.35 21.55 36.79
CA ASP A 25 -36.60 20.30 36.73
C ASP A 25 -35.61 20.28 35.55
N TYR A 26 -34.64 19.37 35.59
CA TYR A 26 -33.57 19.28 34.60
C TYR A 26 -34.08 18.95 33.18
N LEU A 27 -35.13 18.15 33.05
CA LEU A 27 -35.69 17.79 31.73
C LEU A 27 -36.39 19.00 31.10
N THR A 28 -37.18 19.74 31.88
CA THR A 28 -37.79 21.00 31.43
C THR A 28 -36.71 22.02 31.05
N TYR A 29 -35.62 22.10 31.81
CA TYR A 29 -34.50 22.99 31.50
C TYR A 29 -33.79 22.62 30.19
N LEU A 30 -33.53 21.33 29.96
CA LEU A 30 -32.97 20.81 28.70
C LEU A 30 -33.87 21.10 27.50
N THR A 31 -35.17 20.90 27.66
CA THR A 31 -36.16 21.23 26.62
C THR A 31 -36.11 22.72 26.28
N LEU A 32 -36.05 23.58 27.29
CA LEU A 32 -35.93 25.02 27.08
C LEU A 32 -34.62 25.38 26.36
N LEU A 33 -33.51 24.74 26.73
CA LEU A 33 -32.23 24.90 26.03
C LEU A 33 -32.35 24.49 24.56
N GLU A 34 -32.96 23.35 24.23
CA GLU A 34 -33.14 22.89 22.86
C GLU A 34 -33.86 23.93 21.97
N TYR A 35 -34.89 24.61 22.50
CA TYR A 35 -35.64 25.63 21.75
C TYR A 35 -34.98 27.02 21.74
N GLN A 36 -34.22 27.36 22.78
CA GLN A 36 -33.75 28.73 23.02
C GLN A 36 -32.25 28.91 22.77
N LEU A 37 -31.49 27.83 22.64
CA LEU A 37 -30.05 27.91 22.44
C LEU A 37 -29.73 28.38 21.02
N THR A 38 -29.00 29.48 20.95
CA THR A 38 -28.51 30.08 19.70
C THR A 38 -27.05 30.46 19.88
N PRO A 39 -26.28 30.68 18.80
CA PRO A 39 -24.86 31.04 18.92
C PRO A 39 -24.62 32.27 19.82
N ALA A 40 -25.55 33.23 19.81
CA ALA A 40 -25.48 34.43 20.64
C ALA A 40 -25.60 34.15 22.16
N ARG A 41 -26.22 33.03 22.56
CA ARG A 41 -26.41 32.63 23.95
C ARG A 41 -25.36 31.64 24.46
N LEU A 42 -24.44 31.17 23.61
CA LEU A 42 -23.34 30.29 24.01
C LEU A 42 -22.45 30.87 25.12
N PRO A 43 -22.10 32.17 25.14
CA PRO A 43 -21.32 32.75 26.25
C PRO A 43 -22.06 32.71 27.60
N ILE A 44 -23.39 32.78 27.58
CA ILE A 44 -24.21 32.63 28.78
C ILE A 44 -24.17 31.18 29.24
N LEU A 45 -24.40 30.23 28.30
CA LEU A 45 -24.33 28.80 28.60
C LEU A 45 -22.95 28.39 29.14
N HIS A 46 -21.85 28.83 28.53
CA HIS A 46 -20.48 28.58 29.00
C HIS A 46 -20.30 28.99 30.48
N ARG A 47 -20.84 30.16 30.88
CA ARG A 47 -20.81 30.61 32.27
C ARG A 47 -21.65 29.72 33.19
N LEU A 48 -22.82 29.28 32.73
CA LEU A 48 -23.71 28.39 33.49
C LEU A 48 -23.11 27.00 33.66
N LEU A 49 -22.40 26.49 32.64
CA LEU A 49 -21.76 25.18 32.69
C LEU A 49 -20.57 25.11 33.65
N GLN A 50 -20.10 26.24 34.17
CA GLN A 50 -19.10 26.26 35.25
C GLN A 50 -19.65 25.72 36.58
N ASP A 51 -20.97 25.63 36.74
CA ASP A 51 -21.58 24.95 37.88
C ASP A 51 -21.48 23.43 37.71
N GLU A 52 -20.62 22.80 38.51
CA GLU A 52 -20.39 21.35 38.53
C GLU A 52 -21.69 20.57 38.76
N THR A 53 -22.59 21.04 39.62
CA THR A 53 -23.83 20.31 39.94
C THR A 53 -24.76 20.31 38.76
N LEU A 54 -24.94 21.48 38.12
CA LEU A 54 -25.76 21.60 36.92
C LEU A 54 -25.19 20.74 35.80
N THR A 55 -23.91 20.94 35.46
CA THR A 55 -23.26 20.27 34.33
C THR A 55 -23.16 18.76 34.52
N THR A 56 -22.98 18.29 35.75
CA THR A 56 -23.02 16.86 36.07
C THR A 56 -24.36 16.24 35.66
N ASN A 57 -25.48 16.94 35.81
CA ASN A 57 -26.83 16.41 35.56
C ASN A 57 -27.37 16.63 34.14
N ILE A 58 -26.84 17.59 33.38
CA ILE A 58 -27.37 17.92 32.04
C ILE A 58 -26.33 17.76 30.92
N GLY A 59 -25.04 17.70 31.25
CA GLY A 59 -23.97 17.89 30.28
C GLY A 59 -23.96 16.88 29.14
N TRP A 60 -24.31 15.62 29.40
CA TRP A 60 -24.30 14.57 28.37
C TRP A 60 -25.37 14.78 27.28
N ASP A 61 -26.52 15.38 27.63
CA ASP A 61 -27.58 15.69 26.65
C ASP A 61 -27.23 16.91 25.80
N LEU A 62 -26.35 17.78 26.29
CA LEU A 62 -25.88 18.96 25.55
C LEU A 62 -24.94 18.62 24.39
N VAL A 63 -24.29 17.45 24.40
CA VAL A 63 -23.31 17.06 23.37
C VAL A 63 -23.90 17.17 21.96
N LYS A 64 -25.07 16.56 21.73
CA LYS A 64 -25.73 16.58 20.41
C LYS A 64 -26.26 17.96 20.02
N MET A 65 -26.69 18.77 20.99
CA MET A 65 -27.17 20.13 20.74
C MET A 65 -26.02 21.08 20.37
N LEU A 66 -24.86 20.92 21.01
CA LEU A 66 -23.71 21.81 20.83
C LEU A 66 -22.86 21.46 19.61
N LEU A 67 -22.82 20.18 19.21
CA LEU A 67 -21.96 19.70 18.13
C LEU A 67 -22.23 20.37 16.75
N PRO A 68 -23.48 20.64 16.32
CA PRO A 68 -23.76 21.37 15.09
C PRO A 68 -23.36 22.85 15.13
N MET A 69 -23.12 23.42 16.31
CA MET A 69 -22.80 24.84 16.50
C MET A 69 -21.30 25.14 16.53
N LEU A 70 -20.45 24.15 16.22
CA LEU A 70 -19.00 24.35 16.13
C LEU A 70 -18.62 25.29 14.97
N PRO A 71 -17.54 26.09 15.11
CA PRO A 71 -16.59 26.15 16.24
C PRO A 71 -17.08 26.93 17.46
N ALA A 72 -18.20 27.67 17.36
CA ALA A 72 -18.63 28.62 18.40
C ALA A 72 -18.95 27.96 19.76
N SER A 73 -19.37 26.70 19.75
CA SER A 73 -19.70 25.91 20.95
C SER A 73 -18.52 25.17 21.59
N SER A 74 -17.28 25.36 21.09
CA SER A 74 -16.11 24.58 21.54
C SER A 74 -15.85 24.69 23.05
N GLU A 75 -15.95 25.90 23.62
CA GLU A 75 -15.76 26.13 25.06
C GLU A 75 -16.83 25.39 25.89
N CYS A 76 -18.10 25.44 25.48
CA CYS A 76 -19.17 24.71 26.15
C CYS A 76 -18.95 23.18 26.12
N LEU A 77 -18.48 22.63 24.98
CA LEU A 77 -18.18 21.20 24.87
C LEU A 77 -16.97 20.80 25.74
N GLN A 78 -15.97 21.68 25.87
CA GLN A 78 -14.86 21.48 26.79
C GLN A 78 -15.32 21.46 28.25
N ASP A 79 -16.23 22.36 28.65
CA ASP A 79 -16.82 22.33 30.00
C ASP A 79 -17.63 21.05 30.25
N VAL A 80 -18.42 20.60 29.27
CA VAL A 80 -19.15 19.33 29.36
C VAL A 80 -18.18 18.17 29.59
N ALA A 81 -17.05 18.11 28.87
CA ALA A 81 -16.05 17.06 29.07
C ALA A 81 -15.35 17.16 30.44
N ARG A 82 -15.16 18.37 30.96
CA ARG A 82 -14.44 18.67 32.20
C ARG A 82 -15.28 18.50 33.47
N LEU A 83 -16.57 18.82 33.40
CA LEU A 83 -17.48 18.94 34.55
C LEU A 83 -18.68 17.99 34.48
N GLY A 84 -19.02 17.46 33.30
CA GLY A 84 -20.13 16.51 33.16
C GLY A 84 -19.84 15.15 33.80
N ASN A 85 -20.88 14.34 34.00
CA ASN A 85 -20.72 12.95 34.43
C ASN A 85 -19.93 12.15 33.37
N PRO A 86 -18.70 11.68 33.67
CA PRO A 86 -17.83 11.11 32.66
C PRO A 86 -18.40 9.82 32.03
N ARG A 87 -19.17 9.02 32.77
CA ARG A 87 -19.75 7.77 32.28
C ARG A 87 -20.79 8.03 31.19
N GLU A 88 -21.74 8.92 31.47
CA GLU A 88 -22.81 9.28 30.53
C GLU A 88 -22.27 10.07 29.32
N VAL A 89 -21.34 11.01 29.57
CA VAL A 89 -20.78 11.82 28.48
C VAL A 89 -19.96 10.94 27.52
N ILE A 90 -19.19 9.96 28.00
CA ILE A 90 -18.48 9.01 27.10
C ILE A 90 -19.47 8.29 26.18
N LEU A 91 -20.57 7.76 26.72
CA LEU A 91 -21.57 7.05 25.92
C LEU A 91 -22.22 7.98 24.88
N ARG A 92 -22.52 9.23 25.26
CA ARG A 92 -23.08 10.21 24.32
C ARG A 92 -22.09 10.68 23.26
N VAL A 93 -20.82 10.80 23.60
CA VAL A 93 -19.76 11.11 22.62
C VAL A 93 -19.54 9.95 21.66
N ALA A 94 -19.50 8.70 22.14
CA ALA A 94 -19.40 7.52 21.30
C ALA A 94 -20.61 7.41 20.34
N ASP A 95 -21.82 7.61 20.86
CA ASP A 95 -23.03 7.66 20.04
C ASP A 95 -22.98 8.77 18.98
N ALA A 96 -22.50 9.97 19.34
CA ALA A 96 -22.34 11.07 18.38
C ALA A 96 -21.30 10.76 17.29
N LEU A 97 -20.20 10.07 17.62
CA LEU A 97 -19.21 9.61 16.65
C LEU A 97 -19.80 8.60 15.66
N MET A 98 -20.59 7.63 16.15
CA MET A 98 -21.26 6.63 15.29
C MET A 98 -22.24 7.24 14.28
N HIS A 99 -22.82 8.39 14.61
CA HIS A 99 -23.74 9.12 13.73
C HIS A 99 -23.03 10.18 12.87
N LEU A 100 -21.71 10.35 13.02
CA LEU A 100 -20.96 11.36 12.31
C LEU A 100 -20.65 10.87 10.88
N HIS A 101 -21.08 11.66 9.90
CA HIS A 101 -20.85 11.38 8.48
C HIS A 101 -20.26 12.62 7.81
N PRO A 102 -19.44 12.44 6.75
CA PRO A 102 -19.14 13.54 5.84
C PRO A 102 -20.46 14.11 5.32
N ALA A 103 -20.58 15.43 5.25
CA ALA A 103 -21.73 16.00 4.53
C ALA A 103 -21.63 15.54 3.08
N ASP A 104 -22.72 15.01 2.52
CA ASP A 104 -22.82 14.85 1.08
C ASP A 104 -22.68 16.27 0.50
N ASP A 105 -21.62 16.52 -0.26
CA ASP A 105 -21.49 17.76 -1.03
C ASP A 105 -22.65 17.78 -2.04
N GLU A 106 -23.79 18.37 -1.63
CA GLU A 106 -24.87 18.72 -2.55
C GLU A 106 -24.28 19.67 -3.61
N VAL A 107 -24.02 19.10 -4.78
CA VAL A 107 -24.16 19.66 -6.13
C VAL A 107 -23.96 21.17 -6.25
N GLU A 108 -22.89 21.56 -6.95
CA GLU A 108 -22.74 22.79 -7.74
C GLU A 108 -23.72 23.92 -7.39
N ASN A 109 -23.31 24.80 -6.47
CA ASN A 109 -23.94 26.10 -6.36
C ASN A 109 -23.45 26.96 -7.54
N GLU A 110 -24.07 26.81 -8.71
CA GLU A 110 -24.04 27.81 -9.78
C GLU A 110 -24.72 29.08 -9.26
N GLY A 111 -23.94 29.93 -8.58
CA GLY A 111 -24.38 31.19 -8.00
C GLY A 111 -23.24 32.20 -8.02
N GLU A 112 -23.19 32.96 -9.10
CA GLU A 112 -22.39 34.15 -9.41
C GLU A 112 -21.57 34.80 -8.28
N GLY A 113 -20.25 34.82 -8.48
CA GLY A 113 -19.36 35.98 -8.31
C GLY A 113 -19.31 36.70 -6.97
N GLU A 114 -18.21 36.49 -6.21
CA GLU A 114 -17.35 37.58 -5.70
C GLU A 114 -16.09 37.00 -5.04
N GLU A 115 -14.93 37.53 -5.43
CA GLU A 115 -13.61 37.22 -4.90
C GLU A 115 -13.54 37.39 -3.37
N LYS A 116 -13.33 36.30 -2.62
CA LYS A 116 -12.81 36.34 -1.24
C LYS A 116 -11.75 35.28 -1.03
N GLY A 117 -10.62 35.74 -0.50
CA GLY A 117 -9.37 35.00 -0.39
C GLY A 117 -9.41 33.74 0.47
N GLU A 118 -8.47 32.88 0.16
CA GLU A 118 -8.11 31.62 0.83
C GLU A 118 -7.93 31.81 2.34
N THR A 119 -8.93 31.41 3.11
CA THR A 119 -8.72 30.77 4.40
C THR A 119 -9.43 29.43 4.34
N THR A 120 -8.68 28.36 4.04
CA THR A 120 -9.18 26.98 4.01
C THR A 120 -9.66 26.59 5.41
N SER A 121 -10.93 26.83 5.71
CA SER A 121 -11.54 26.42 6.97
C SER A 121 -11.73 24.90 6.97
N VAL A 122 -11.24 24.22 8.02
CA VAL A 122 -11.42 22.78 8.22
C VAL A 122 -12.91 22.41 8.13
N PRO A 123 -13.29 21.35 7.39
CA PRO A 123 -14.69 20.94 7.26
C PRO A 123 -15.35 20.69 8.63
N LEU A 124 -16.65 20.99 8.74
CA LEU A 124 -17.38 20.89 10.00
C LEU A 124 -17.31 19.47 10.60
N HIS A 125 -17.49 18.44 9.79
CA HIS A 125 -17.42 17.05 10.25
C HIS A 125 -16.04 16.67 10.82
N VAL A 126 -14.95 17.20 10.24
CA VAL A 126 -13.58 17.03 10.78
C VAL A 126 -13.44 17.74 12.13
N LEU A 127 -13.99 18.96 12.25
CA LEU A 127 -13.97 19.70 13.51
C LEU A 127 -14.80 19.00 14.60
N GLN A 128 -15.95 18.44 14.23
CA GLN A 128 -16.81 17.64 15.09
C GLN A 128 -16.07 16.38 15.59
N PHE A 129 -15.47 15.60 14.67
CA PHE A 129 -14.67 14.43 15.02
C PHE A 129 -13.55 14.79 16.00
N ASN A 130 -12.73 15.80 15.65
CA ASN A 130 -11.60 16.22 16.47
C ASN A 130 -12.05 16.68 17.87
N THR A 131 -13.17 17.40 17.96
CA THR A 131 -13.72 17.85 19.24
C THR A 131 -14.20 16.68 20.08
N LEU A 132 -14.96 15.74 19.51
CA LEU A 132 -15.46 14.55 20.20
C LEU A 132 -14.30 13.67 20.72
N VAL A 133 -13.28 13.43 19.90
CA VAL A 133 -12.09 12.65 20.30
C VAL A 133 -11.27 13.38 21.38
N ALA A 134 -11.17 14.71 21.32
CA ALA A 134 -10.55 15.50 22.37
C ALA A 134 -11.34 15.41 23.70
N MET A 135 -12.68 15.43 23.65
CA MET A 135 -13.52 15.21 24.83
C MET A 135 -13.26 13.83 25.44
N LEU A 136 -13.17 12.77 24.62
CA LEU A 136 -12.83 11.41 25.10
C LEU A 136 -11.48 11.39 25.84
N SER A 137 -10.48 12.13 25.36
CA SER A 137 -9.17 12.23 26.01
C SER A 137 -9.29 12.76 27.45
N VAL A 138 -10.12 13.78 27.66
CA VAL A 138 -10.38 14.32 29.02
C VAL A 138 -11.17 13.32 29.85
N LEU A 139 -12.26 12.77 29.31
CA LEU A 139 -13.19 11.90 30.03
C LEU A 139 -12.53 10.60 30.52
N HIS A 140 -11.70 9.96 29.69
CA HIS A 140 -10.97 8.74 30.04
C HIS A 140 -9.92 8.94 31.13
N THR A 141 -9.43 10.18 31.31
CA THR A 141 -8.54 10.49 32.46
C THR A 141 -9.31 10.71 33.77
N ARG A 142 -10.60 11.05 33.69
CA ARG A 142 -11.46 11.32 34.85
C ARG A 142 -12.15 10.07 35.38
N ILE A 143 -12.55 9.15 34.50
CA ILE A 143 -13.40 8.01 34.85
C ILE A 143 -12.72 7.06 35.85
N GLN A 144 -13.43 6.68 36.91
CA GLN A 144 -12.94 5.79 37.97
C GLN A 144 -13.88 4.60 38.16
N THR A 145 -13.69 3.56 37.35
CA THR A 145 -14.50 2.33 37.38
C THR A 145 -13.64 1.09 37.60
N LYS A 146 -14.28 -0.05 37.89
CA LYS A 146 -13.59 -1.35 37.98
C LYS A 146 -13.05 -1.86 36.64
N SER A 147 -13.73 -1.54 35.54
CA SER A 147 -13.38 -2.03 34.21
C SER A 147 -13.31 -0.87 33.20
N PRO A 148 -12.31 0.02 33.32
CA PRO A 148 -12.11 1.14 32.41
C PRO A 148 -11.88 0.69 30.96
N SER A 149 -11.35 -0.52 30.75
CA SER A 149 -11.19 -1.11 29.42
C SER A 149 -12.48 -1.19 28.61
N ARG A 150 -13.65 -1.35 29.26
CA ARG A 150 -14.95 -1.41 28.57
C ARG A 150 -15.34 -0.08 27.95
N PHE A 151 -15.22 1.00 28.72
CA PHE A 151 -15.47 2.35 28.22
C PHE A 151 -14.51 2.69 27.08
N LEU A 152 -13.25 2.26 27.20
CA LEU A 152 -12.26 2.45 26.14
C LEU A 152 -12.65 1.68 24.88
N ALA A 153 -13.09 0.42 25.00
CA ALA A 153 -13.54 -0.39 23.87
C ALA A 153 -14.68 0.29 23.11
N THR A 154 -15.73 0.74 23.81
CA THR A 154 -16.85 1.49 23.21
C THR A 154 -16.40 2.77 22.52
N SER A 155 -15.51 3.54 23.17
CA SER A 155 -15.00 4.79 22.60
C SER A 155 -14.14 4.56 21.37
N LEU A 156 -13.30 3.53 21.42
CA LEU A 156 -12.38 3.18 20.35
C LEU A 156 -13.13 2.63 19.14
N GLN A 157 -14.14 1.78 19.34
CA GLN A 157 -15.03 1.33 18.28
C GLN A 157 -15.64 2.51 17.54
N ALA A 158 -16.34 3.39 18.28
CA ALA A 158 -17.01 4.53 17.68
C ALA A 158 -16.05 5.48 16.96
N ALA A 159 -14.88 5.73 17.55
CA ALA A 159 -13.86 6.58 16.92
C ALA A 159 -13.26 5.94 15.66
N LEU A 160 -13.01 4.64 15.63
CA LEU A 160 -12.47 3.94 14.46
C LEU A 160 -13.50 3.79 13.33
N GLU A 161 -14.76 3.53 13.67
CA GLU A 161 -15.85 3.47 12.69
C GLU A 161 -16.05 4.83 12.02
N ALA A 162 -16.17 5.89 12.81
CA ALA A 162 -16.24 7.26 12.31
C ALA A 162 -14.99 7.64 11.51
N TYR A 163 -13.79 7.29 11.98
CA TYR A 163 -12.54 7.60 11.29
C TYR A 163 -12.44 6.94 9.91
N THR A 164 -12.92 5.70 9.78
CA THR A 164 -12.81 4.93 8.54
C THR A 164 -13.62 5.54 7.40
N SER A 165 -14.69 6.30 7.69
CA SER A 165 -15.47 7.03 6.67
C SER A 165 -14.85 8.38 6.27
N MET A 166 -13.95 8.96 7.08
CA MET A 166 -13.34 10.27 6.86
C MET A 166 -11.88 10.36 7.33
N PRO A 167 -10.98 9.51 6.79
CA PRO A 167 -9.56 9.57 7.13
C PRO A 167 -8.90 10.81 6.51
N THR A 168 -8.47 11.75 7.36
CA THR A 168 -7.75 12.98 7.00
C THR A 168 -6.53 13.15 7.90
N ASN A 169 -5.55 13.98 7.51
CA ASN A 169 -4.39 14.25 8.35
C ASN A 169 -4.80 14.74 9.75
N GLU A 170 -5.82 15.60 9.81
CA GLU A 170 -6.39 16.17 11.03
C GLU A 170 -7.05 15.10 11.91
N THR A 171 -7.94 14.27 11.35
CA THR A 171 -8.63 13.22 12.11
C THR A 171 -7.65 12.14 12.58
N THR A 172 -6.64 11.79 11.77
CA THR A 172 -5.57 10.87 12.18
C THR A 172 -4.78 11.41 13.36
N LEU A 173 -4.40 12.69 13.33
CA LEU A 173 -3.64 13.32 14.41
C LEU A 173 -4.46 13.37 15.72
N ALA A 174 -5.74 13.74 15.65
CA ALA A 174 -6.62 13.76 16.82
C ALA A 174 -6.72 12.36 17.47
N LEU A 175 -6.91 11.32 16.66
CA LEU A 175 -7.00 9.95 17.17
C LEU A 175 -5.67 9.45 17.76
N LEU A 176 -4.54 9.78 17.13
CA LEU A 176 -3.21 9.44 17.69
C LEU A 176 -2.97 10.09 19.04
N GLU A 177 -3.44 11.32 19.23
CA GLU A 177 -3.30 11.99 20.51
C GLU A 177 -4.22 11.45 21.58
N PHE A 178 -5.47 11.14 21.24
CA PHE A 178 -6.35 10.43 22.16
C PHE A 178 -5.68 9.16 22.67
N MET A 179 -5.17 8.32 21.76
CA MET A 179 -4.48 7.08 22.10
C MET A 179 -3.23 7.29 22.97
N ARG A 180 -2.47 8.36 22.71
CA ARG A 180 -1.32 8.74 23.55
C ARG A 180 -1.78 9.15 24.96
N ASP A 181 -2.83 9.93 25.06
CA ASP A 181 -3.28 10.54 26.30
C ASP A 181 -3.93 9.51 27.25
N VAL A 182 -4.60 8.49 26.69
CA VAL A 182 -5.13 7.34 27.43
C VAL A 182 -4.11 6.21 27.64
N SER A 183 -2.91 6.31 27.05
CA SER A 183 -1.87 5.29 27.23
C SER A 183 -1.36 5.25 28.68
N PRO A 184 -1.21 4.06 29.27
CA PRO A 184 -0.64 3.91 30.62
C PRO A 184 0.86 4.25 30.65
N THR A 185 1.56 4.17 29.52
CA THR A 185 3.00 4.45 29.40
C THR A 185 3.24 5.88 28.91
N LYS A 186 3.15 6.87 29.80
CA LYS A 186 3.41 8.27 29.46
C LYS A 186 4.93 8.54 29.34
N ARG A 187 5.50 8.38 28.15
CA ARG A 187 6.75 9.10 27.82
C ARG A 187 6.43 10.57 27.58
N PRO A 188 7.26 11.52 28.03
CA PRO A 188 7.07 12.93 27.71
C PRO A 188 7.08 13.13 26.18
N PRO A 189 6.20 13.98 25.63
CA PRO A 189 6.20 14.24 24.20
C PRO A 189 7.56 14.79 23.76
N PRO A 190 8.06 14.44 22.55
CA PRO A 190 9.25 15.06 22.02
C PRO A 190 9.03 16.58 21.85
N PRO A 191 10.08 17.41 21.98
CA PRO A 191 9.95 18.85 21.83
C PRO A 191 9.46 19.20 20.41
N PRO A 192 8.57 20.20 20.25
CA PRO A 192 8.03 20.59 18.95
C PRO A 192 9.17 21.09 18.04
N ARG A 193 9.23 20.56 16.81
CA ARG A 193 10.26 20.93 15.81
C ARG A 193 9.87 22.12 14.94
N ALA A 194 8.60 22.53 14.95
CA ALA A 194 8.08 23.73 14.27
C ALA A 194 6.93 24.37 15.07
N PRO A 195 6.75 25.70 15.02
CA PRO A 195 5.76 26.44 15.81
C PRO A 195 4.30 26.36 15.29
N SER A 196 3.96 25.43 14.39
CA SER A 196 2.64 25.40 13.72
C SER A 196 1.88 24.06 13.80
N ASP A 197 2.38 23.08 14.56
CA ASP A 197 1.86 21.70 14.52
C ASP A 197 0.73 21.36 15.52
N SER A 198 0.18 22.34 16.23
CA SER A 198 -0.82 22.10 17.28
C SER A 198 -2.19 22.63 16.90
N THR A 199 -2.87 21.97 15.97
CA THR A 199 -4.33 22.08 15.76
C THR A 199 -5.15 21.42 16.89
N VAL A 200 -4.46 21.00 17.95
CA VAL A 200 -4.95 20.15 19.03
C VAL A 200 -5.56 21.01 20.12
N LEU A 201 -6.85 20.81 20.38
CA LEU A 201 -7.54 21.42 21.51
C LEU A 201 -7.05 20.77 22.81
N ARG A 202 -6.20 21.46 23.57
CA ARG A 202 -5.80 21.04 24.92
C ARG A 202 -6.49 21.88 25.97
N VAL A 203 -7.20 21.21 26.89
CA VAL A 203 -7.83 21.85 28.04
C VAL A 203 -6.78 22.06 29.13
N ALA A 204 -6.53 23.32 29.51
CA ALA A 204 -5.57 23.68 30.56
C ALA A 204 -6.19 23.74 31.97
N GLU A 205 -7.52 23.73 32.05
CA GLU A 205 -8.27 23.93 33.30
C GLU A 205 -8.52 22.64 34.09
N ALA A 206 -8.68 22.77 35.40
CA ALA A 206 -8.87 21.63 36.31
C ALA A 206 -10.22 20.92 36.09
N SER A 207 -10.17 19.58 36.02
CA SER A 207 -11.34 18.72 35.84
C SER A 207 -11.99 18.31 37.16
N ALA A 208 -13.32 18.18 37.16
CA ALA A 208 -14.07 17.64 38.30
C ALA A 208 -13.79 16.13 38.48
N PRO A 209 -13.88 15.59 39.72
CA PRO A 209 -13.77 14.15 39.95
C PRO A 209 -14.91 13.36 39.28
N ASP A 210 -14.80 12.04 39.25
CA ASP A 210 -15.89 11.16 38.84
C ASP A 210 -16.96 11.09 39.97
N PRO A 211 -18.19 11.59 39.76
CA PRO A 211 -19.25 11.56 40.77
C PRO A 211 -19.70 10.12 41.11
N GLU A 212 -19.44 9.14 40.23
CA GLU A 212 -19.79 7.73 40.41
C GLU A 212 -18.55 6.86 40.66
N ALA A 213 -17.51 7.43 41.25
CA ALA A 213 -16.26 6.71 41.56
C ALA A 213 -16.51 5.50 42.47
N GLU A 214 -16.06 4.31 42.04
CA GLU A 214 -16.16 3.10 42.85
C GLU A 214 -14.95 2.99 43.80
N ILE A 215 -15.19 2.71 45.09
CA ILE A 215 -14.18 2.68 46.19
C ILE A 215 -13.03 1.67 45.94
N SER A 216 -13.20 0.75 44.99
CA SER A 216 -12.21 -0.27 44.61
C SER A 216 -11.63 -0.03 43.21
N SER A 217 -11.38 1.22 42.81
CA SER A 217 -10.61 1.52 41.61
C SER A 217 -9.24 0.80 41.70
N PRO A 218 -8.82 0.06 40.66
CA PRO A 218 -7.57 -0.69 40.72
C PRO A 218 -6.40 0.26 41.03
N LYS A 219 -5.66 -0.05 42.10
CA LYS A 219 -4.39 0.63 42.43
C LYS A 219 -3.43 0.52 41.24
N PRO A 220 -2.52 1.49 41.03
CA PRO A 220 -1.56 1.52 39.91
C PRO A 220 -0.44 0.47 40.06
N GLY A 221 -0.80 -0.81 40.15
CA GLY A 221 0.07 -1.94 39.82
C GLY A 221 -0.20 -2.40 38.37
N VAL A 222 0.51 -3.44 37.91
CA VAL A 222 0.19 -4.13 36.65
C VAL A 222 -1.14 -4.87 36.83
N SER A 223 -2.27 -4.15 36.73
CA SER A 223 -3.60 -4.74 36.72
C SER A 223 -3.88 -5.36 35.36
N GLU A 224 -4.66 -6.44 35.31
CA GLU A 224 -5.12 -7.05 34.04
C GLU A 224 -5.81 -6.01 33.14
N GLU A 225 -6.53 -5.06 33.73
CA GLU A 225 -7.13 -3.90 33.04
C GLU A 225 -6.11 -3.03 32.31
N THR A 226 -4.92 -2.80 32.89
CA THR A 226 -3.86 -2.03 32.21
C THR A 226 -3.34 -2.76 30.97
N LEU A 227 -3.27 -4.09 31.01
CA LEU A 227 -2.88 -4.91 29.87
C LEU A 227 -3.97 -4.92 28.80
N LEU A 228 -5.25 -5.00 29.18
CA LEU A 228 -6.39 -4.88 28.27
C LEU A 228 -6.41 -3.52 27.58
N ILE A 229 -6.28 -2.42 28.32
CA ILE A 229 -6.19 -1.06 27.77
C ILE A 229 -5.05 -0.97 26.78
N LYS A 230 -3.84 -1.40 27.18
CA LYS A 230 -2.68 -1.41 26.29
C LYS A 230 -3.00 -2.17 25.01
N ARG A 231 -3.62 -3.35 25.10
CA ARG A 231 -3.95 -4.18 23.94
C ARG A 231 -5.00 -3.55 23.02
N PHE A 232 -6.02 -2.90 23.56
CA PHE A 232 -6.98 -2.12 22.76
C PHE A 232 -6.27 -0.98 22.01
N LEU A 233 -5.33 -0.28 22.64
CA LEU A 233 -4.54 0.75 21.96
C LEU A 233 -3.67 0.15 20.84
N GLN A 234 -3.10 -1.03 21.06
CA GLN A 234 -2.37 -1.73 20.00
C GLN A 234 -3.26 -2.07 18.81
N PHE A 235 -4.45 -2.62 19.07
CA PHE A 235 -5.47 -2.90 18.06
C PHE A 235 -5.87 -1.64 17.30
N GLY A 236 -6.25 -0.58 18.02
CA GLY A 236 -6.71 0.66 17.41
C GLY A 236 -5.65 1.34 16.56
N LEU A 237 -4.36 1.22 16.92
CA LEU A 237 -3.28 1.87 16.17
C LEU A 237 -3.06 1.16 14.84
N ILE A 238 -3.19 -0.17 14.84
CA ILE A 238 -3.08 -1.02 13.64
C ILE A 238 -4.24 -0.73 12.69
N GLU A 239 -5.47 -0.63 13.20
CA GLU A 239 -6.65 -0.26 12.40
C GLU A 239 -6.54 1.15 11.84
N LEU A 240 -6.15 2.14 12.66
CA LEU A 240 -5.90 3.52 12.24
C LEU A 240 -4.85 3.58 11.11
N LEU A 241 -3.72 2.90 11.27
CA LEU A 241 -2.66 2.88 10.26
C LEU A 241 -3.17 2.31 8.93
N LYS A 242 -3.91 1.20 9.00
CA LYS A 242 -4.47 0.54 7.81
C LYS A 242 -5.42 1.48 7.07
N SER A 243 -6.39 2.07 7.76
CA SER A 243 -7.35 3.00 7.15
C SER A 243 -6.66 4.27 6.62
N TYR A 244 -5.67 4.80 7.33
CA TYR A 244 -4.87 5.95 6.86
C TYR A 244 -4.08 5.65 5.58
N LEU A 245 -3.42 4.51 5.50
CA LEU A 245 -2.63 4.15 4.34
C LEU A 245 -3.50 3.81 3.12
N LEU A 246 -4.67 3.23 3.35
CA LEU A 246 -5.67 3.00 2.30
C LEU A 246 -6.20 4.34 1.76
N SER A 247 -6.42 5.35 2.62
CA SER A 247 -6.88 6.67 2.16
C SER A 247 -5.83 7.46 1.38
N CYS A 248 -4.55 7.16 1.59
CA CYS A 248 -3.47 7.75 0.79
C CYS A 248 -3.38 7.17 -0.64
N SER A 249 -4.08 6.06 -0.93
CA SER A 249 -4.00 5.37 -2.22
C SER A 249 -5.09 5.88 -3.16
N GLY A 250 -4.72 6.56 -4.23
CA GLY A 250 -5.66 7.07 -5.24
C GLY A 250 -5.15 6.85 -6.67
N PRO A 251 -6.00 6.98 -7.71
CA PRO A 251 -5.61 6.69 -9.09
C PRO A 251 -4.40 7.51 -9.59
N MET A 252 -4.26 8.72 -9.07
CA MET A 252 -3.18 9.66 -9.39
C MET A 252 -2.19 9.88 -8.24
N ASP A 253 -2.41 9.24 -7.10
CA ASP A 253 -1.65 9.45 -5.88
C ASP A 253 -0.78 8.22 -5.57
N PRO A 254 0.55 8.34 -5.58
CA PRO A 254 1.45 7.20 -5.46
C PRO A 254 1.56 6.63 -4.02
N GLY A 255 0.63 6.95 -3.13
CA GLY A 255 0.53 6.39 -1.79
C GLY A 255 1.66 6.86 -0.87
N MET A 256 2.51 5.92 -0.45
CA MET A 256 3.76 6.20 0.30
C MET A 256 5.04 5.98 -0.53
N SER A 257 4.95 5.20 -1.61
CA SER A 257 6.05 4.91 -2.54
C SER A 257 7.36 4.52 -1.84
N TRP A 258 7.28 3.77 -0.74
CA TRP A 258 8.45 3.45 0.06
C TRP A 258 9.43 2.57 -0.70
N ALA A 259 8.95 1.61 -1.50
CA ALA A 259 9.82 0.67 -2.20
C ALA A 259 10.76 1.39 -3.18
N ILE A 260 10.25 2.30 -4.01
CA ILE A 260 11.08 3.06 -4.95
C ILE A 260 12.02 4.02 -4.22
N ARG A 261 11.55 4.71 -3.17
CA ARG A 261 12.39 5.63 -2.38
C ARG A 261 13.55 4.88 -1.70
N LEU A 262 13.32 3.68 -1.19
CA LEU A 262 14.37 2.82 -0.63
C LEU A 262 15.35 2.33 -1.70
N GLN A 263 14.85 1.92 -2.88
CA GLN A 263 15.71 1.57 -4.02
C GLN A 263 16.62 2.74 -4.41
N GLU A 264 16.09 3.95 -4.52
CA GLU A 264 16.87 5.14 -4.82
C GLU A 264 17.93 5.46 -3.76
N LYS A 265 17.69 5.08 -2.50
CA LYS A 265 18.63 5.25 -1.40
C LYS A 265 19.75 4.22 -1.42
N PHE A 266 19.42 2.95 -1.67
CA PHE A 266 20.40 1.85 -1.66
C PHE A 266 21.17 1.70 -2.98
N GLN A 267 20.57 2.10 -4.10
CA GLN A 267 21.13 2.00 -5.46
C GLN A 267 21.01 3.33 -6.21
N PRO A 268 21.69 4.40 -5.76
CA PRO A 268 21.57 5.74 -6.34
C PRO A 268 21.97 5.79 -7.83
N GLU A 269 22.84 4.89 -8.28
CA GLU A 269 23.27 4.76 -9.68
C GLU A 269 22.18 4.28 -10.64
N THR A 270 21.09 3.71 -10.11
CA THR A 270 19.98 3.19 -10.93
C THR A 270 18.90 4.24 -11.23
N ARG A 271 19.08 5.47 -10.74
CA ARG A 271 18.18 6.59 -11.01
C ARG A 271 18.22 6.97 -12.49
N MET A 272 17.04 7.12 -13.08
CA MET A 272 16.93 7.55 -14.47
C MET A 272 17.32 9.04 -14.60
N PRO A 273 18.27 9.40 -15.46
CA PRO A 273 18.62 10.80 -15.70
C PRO A 273 17.43 11.58 -16.26
N GLY A 274 17.16 12.77 -15.71
CA GLY A 274 16.13 13.68 -16.21
C GLY A 274 14.69 13.41 -15.74
N THR A 275 14.43 12.31 -15.02
CA THR A 275 13.14 12.09 -14.34
C THR A 275 13.22 12.59 -12.89
N GLY A 276 12.16 13.26 -12.41
CA GLY A 276 12.07 13.66 -10.99
C GLY A 276 12.18 12.45 -10.06
N SER A 277 13.02 12.55 -9.02
CA SER A 277 13.20 11.49 -8.03
C SER A 277 11.98 11.43 -7.10
N PRO A 278 11.31 10.27 -6.92
CA PRO A 278 10.23 10.13 -5.96
C PRO A 278 10.62 10.59 -4.54
N THR A 279 11.87 10.36 -4.12
CA THR A 279 12.36 10.85 -2.84
C THR A 279 12.35 12.39 -2.76
N THR A 280 12.75 13.07 -3.84
CA THR A 280 12.71 14.53 -3.93
C THR A 280 11.27 15.04 -3.96
N VAL A 281 10.38 14.40 -4.71
CA VAL A 281 8.96 14.78 -4.78
C VAL A 281 8.29 14.76 -3.41
N TYR A 282 8.57 13.76 -2.57
CA TYR A 282 8.07 13.72 -1.18
C TYR A 282 8.61 14.85 -0.31
N THR A 283 9.84 15.28 -0.57
CA THR A 283 10.50 16.34 0.21
C THR A 283 9.98 17.72 -0.20
N GLU A 284 9.70 17.93 -1.47
CA GLU A 284 9.27 19.22 -2.03
C GLU A 284 7.75 19.44 -1.91
N THR A 285 6.95 18.36 -1.88
CA THR A 285 5.50 18.44 -1.80
C THR A 285 5.02 18.43 -0.34
N LYS A 286 4.48 19.55 0.14
CA LYS A 286 4.03 19.72 1.54
C LYS A 286 3.11 18.58 2.02
N GLN A 287 2.09 18.24 1.25
CA GLN A 287 1.13 17.18 1.60
C GLN A 287 1.80 15.80 1.78
N LEU A 288 2.78 15.46 0.94
CA LEU A 288 3.52 14.21 1.05
C LEU A 288 4.49 14.21 2.25
N GLY A 289 5.10 15.36 2.55
CA GLY A 289 5.91 15.54 3.75
C GLY A 289 5.08 15.41 5.04
N GLU A 290 3.83 15.88 5.05
CA GLU A 290 2.90 15.66 6.17
C GLU A 290 2.60 14.18 6.38
N ARG A 291 2.46 13.39 5.30
CA ARG A 291 2.28 11.94 5.41
C ARG A 291 3.47 11.26 6.06
N ASP A 292 4.69 11.62 5.65
CA ASP A 292 5.92 11.12 6.28
C ASP A 292 5.94 11.46 7.79
N ALA A 293 5.50 12.66 8.17
CA ALA A 293 5.41 13.08 9.57
C ALA A 293 4.36 12.28 10.37
N ILE A 294 3.18 12.01 9.78
CA ILE A 294 2.13 11.19 10.42
C ILE A 294 2.61 9.74 10.61
N ILE A 295 3.22 9.13 9.60
CA ILE A 295 3.79 7.78 9.72
C ILE A 295 4.89 7.74 10.78
N ALA A 296 5.73 8.78 10.88
CA ALA A 296 6.72 8.88 11.96
C ALA A 296 6.05 8.94 13.34
N LYS A 297 4.93 9.66 13.50
CA LYS A 297 4.14 9.69 14.75
C LYS A 297 3.52 8.32 15.06
N ILE A 298 2.94 7.63 14.07
CA ILE A 298 2.37 6.29 14.23
C ILE A 298 3.44 5.28 14.66
N THR A 299 4.58 5.27 13.96
CA THR A 299 5.68 4.34 14.28
C THR A 299 6.27 4.62 15.67
N ALA A 300 6.40 5.89 16.08
CA ALA A 300 6.81 6.24 17.44
C ALA A 300 5.79 5.76 18.50
N LEU A 301 4.50 6.10 18.33
CA LEU A 301 3.45 5.71 19.27
C LEU A 301 3.35 4.19 19.40
N SER A 302 3.50 3.45 18.29
CA SER A 302 3.47 1.99 18.30
C SER A 302 4.55 1.38 19.19
N GLN A 303 5.73 2.00 19.29
CA GLN A 303 6.79 1.57 20.19
C GLN A 303 6.46 1.93 21.65
N ASP A 304 5.89 3.11 21.89
CA ASP A 304 5.52 3.58 23.23
C ASP A 304 4.41 2.74 23.88
N ILE A 305 3.46 2.25 23.09
CA ILE A 305 2.44 1.29 23.52
C ILE A 305 2.93 -0.17 23.49
N GLY A 306 4.23 -0.38 23.25
CA GLY A 306 4.90 -1.67 23.37
C GLY A 306 4.51 -2.73 22.34
N LEU A 307 4.20 -2.34 21.09
CA LEU A 307 4.17 -3.28 19.96
C LEU A 307 5.61 -3.57 19.51
N THR A 308 6.05 -4.82 19.59
CA THR A 308 7.38 -5.20 19.10
C THR A 308 7.32 -5.74 17.67
N ASP A 309 8.42 -5.64 16.92
CA ASP A 309 8.51 -6.24 15.58
C ASP A 309 8.32 -7.77 15.64
N ALA A 310 8.70 -8.41 16.75
CA ALA A 310 8.49 -9.84 16.97
C ALA A 310 6.99 -10.19 17.10
N ASP A 311 6.21 -9.35 17.78
CA ASP A 311 4.76 -9.53 17.89
C ASP A 311 4.09 -9.41 16.52
N LEU A 312 4.47 -8.40 15.74
CA LEU A 312 3.95 -8.19 14.40
C LEU A 312 4.35 -9.33 13.47
N LEU A 313 5.62 -9.76 13.53
CA LEU A 313 6.14 -10.87 12.71
C LEU A 313 5.38 -12.17 13.02
N LYS A 314 5.08 -12.45 14.29
CA LYS A 314 4.28 -13.60 14.70
C LYS A 314 2.90 -13.60 14.05
N VAL A 315 2.24 -12.45 13.93
CA VAL A 315 0.91 -12.34 13.31
C VAL A 315 0.98 -12.56 11.79
N VAL A 316 1.94 -11.92 11.09
CA VAL A 316 2.03 -12.01 9.62
C VAL A 316 2.51 -13.37 9.12
N LEU A 317 3.23 -14.14 9.95
CA LEU A 317 3.66 -15.50 9.62
C LEU A 317 2.56 -16.56 9.78
N GLN A 318 1.45 -16.24 10.46
CA GLN A 318 0.32 -17.17 10.62
C GLN A 318 -0.48 -17.33 9.32
N SER A 319 -0.91 -18.56 9.02
CA SER A 319 -1.75 -18.85 7.85
C SER A 319 -3.03 -18.01 7.89
N PRO A 320 -3.53 -17.50 6.74
CA PRO A 320 -4.83 -16.86 6.63
C PRO A 320 -5.96 -17.66 7.28
N GLU A 321 -5.94 -18.98 7.13
CA GLU A 321 -7.00 -19.89 7.59
C GLU A 321 -7.00 -20.07 9.11
N THR A 322 -5.90 -19.71 9.78
CA THR A 322 -5.72 -19.84 11.23
C THR A 322 -5.86 -18.52 11.98
N GLN A 323 -6.18 -17.44 11.27
CA GLN A 323 -6.33 -16.13 11.88
C GLN A 323 -7.58 -16.11 12.78
N PRO A 324 -7.51 -15.43 13.94
CA PRO A 324 -8.69 -15.21 14.77
C PRO A 324 -9.75 -14.38 14.02
N PRO A 325 -11.03 -14.55 14.36
CA PRO A 325 -12.08 -13.68 13.80
C PRO A 325 -11.83 -12.21 14.18
N PRO A 326 -12.41 -11.25 13.43
CA PRO A 326 -12.41 -9.84 13.85
C PRO A 326 -12.93 -9.67 15.28
N LEU A 327 -12.43 -8.64 15.97
CA LEU A 327 -12.88 -8.32 17.31
C LEU A 327 -14.38 -8.02 17.29
N ASP A 328 -15.14 -8.74 18.11
CA ASP A 328 -16.53 -8.43 18.41
C ASP A 328 -16.57 -7.43 19.57
N PHE A 329 -17.11 -6.25 19.33
CA PHE A 329 -17.25 -5.21 20.36
C PHE A 329 -18.51 -5.37 21.21
N GLU A 330 -19.50 -6.16 20.78
CA GLU A 330 -20.68 -6.49 21.57
C GLU A 330 -20.30 -7.43 22.72
N GLU A 331 -19.49 -8.46 22.41
CA GLU A 331 -18.90 -9.36 23.39
C GLU A 331 -17.59 -8.82 23.97
N HIS A 332 -17.69 -8.16 25.11
CA HIS A 332 -16.53 -7.51 25.73
C HIS A 332 -15.43 -8.52 26.10
N PRO A 333 -14.21 -8.36 25.56
CA PRO A 333 -13.11 -9.29 25.80
C PRO A 333 -12.70 -9.24 27.28
N LYS A 334 -12.45 -10.42 27.85
CA LYS A 334 -12.05 -10.56 29.27
C LYS A 334 -10.56 -10.79 29.41
N LYS A 335 -9.90 -11.25 28.34
CA LYS A 335 -8.46 -11.52 28.30
C LYS A 335 -7.82 -10.77 27.16
N VAL A 336 -6.50 -10.56 27.28
CA VAL A 336 -5.68 -9.84 26.30
C VAL A 336 -5.65 -10.60 24.97
N GLU A 337 -5.67 -11.92 25.02
CA GLU A 337 -5.64 -12.80 23.85
C GLU A 337 -6.93 -12.76 23.04
N ASP A 338 -8.05 -12.33 23.65
CA ASP A 338 -9.34 -12.17 22.99
C ASP A 338 -9.35 -10.97 22.03
N ILE A 339 -8.34 -10.08 22.11
CA ILE A 339 -8.18 -8.91 21.25
C ILE A 339 -7.11 -9.23 20.19
N PRO A 340 -7.50 -9.63 18.97
CA PRO A 340 -6.55 -9.96 17.90
C PRO A 340 -5.88 -8.70 17.35
N LEU A 341 -4.68 -8.84 16.77
CA LEU A 341 -4.12 -7.78 15.92
C LEU A 341 -4.45 -8.12 14.47
N GLU A 342 -4.91 -7.13 13.72
CA GLU A 342 -5.22 -7.34 12.31
C GLU A 342 -3.93 -7.55 11.48
N ARG A 343 -3.94 -8.56 10.62
CA ARG A 343 -2.76 -9.06 9.91
C ARG A 343 -2.20 -8.08 8.87
N HIS A 344 -3.06 -7.40 8.11
CA HIS A 344 -2.61 -6.45 7.09
C HIS A 344 -1.98 -5.22 7.74
N GLY A 345 -2.66 -4.59 8.71
CA GLY A 345 -2.11 -3.49 9.48
C GLY A 345 -0.81 -3.85 10.21
N SER A 346 -0.68 -5.11 10.69
CA SER A 346 0.57 -5.60 11.26
C SER A 346 1.72 -5.63 10.24
N LEU A 347 1.45 -6.10 9.01
CA LEU A 347 2.41 -6.09 7.90
C LEU A 347 2.77 -4.66 7.47
N LEU A 348 1.77 -3.79 7.35
CA LEU A 348 1.95 -2.38 7.00
C LEU A 348 2.79 -1.66 8.05
N LEU A 349 2.59 -1.94 9.35
CA LEU A 349 3.38 -1.35 10.42
C LEU A 349 4.84 -1.84 10.40
N LEU A 350 5.07 -3.13 10.12
CA LEU A 350 6.43 -3.67 9.94
C LEU A 350 7.16 -2.96 8.79
N ALA A 351 6.50 -2.83 7.63
CA ALA A 351 7.06 -2.14 6.48
C ALA A 351 7.31 -0.65 6.77
N ALA A 352 6.34 0.04 7.38
CA ALA A 352 6.46 1.44 7.77
C ALA A 352 7.64 1.68 8.72
N ARG A 353 7.82 0.84 9.75
CA ARG A 353 8.97 0.93 10.66
C ARG A 353 10.29 0.76 9.93
N GLY A 354 10.39 -0.24 9.05
CA GLY A 354 11.56 -0.49 8.23
C GLY A 354 11.88 0.69 7.30
N ALA A 355 10.87 1.19 6.60
CA ALA A 355 11.00 2.32 5.68
C ALA A 355 11.40 3.61 6.42
N VAL A 356 10.71 3.97 7.51
CA VAL A 356 11.02 5.19 8.30
C VAL A 356 12.45 5.12 8.88
N SER A 357 12.82 3.97 9.44
CA SER A 357 14.14 3.72 10.01
C SER A 357 15.24 3.90 8.97
N GLN A 358 15.02 3.44 7.73
CA GLN A 358 16.00 3.54 6.66
C GLN A 358 15.93 4.86 5.91
N LEU A 359 14.79 5.50 5.72
CA LEU A 359 14.69 6.75 4.94
C LEU A 359 15.15 7.96 5.76
N PHE A 360 14.67 8.09 7.00
CA PHE A 360 14.87 9.29 7.84
C PHE A 360 15.92 9.11 8.93
N SER A 361 16.29 7.87 9.24
CA SER A 361 17.32 7.55 10.24
C SER A 361 18.43 6.70 9.61
N SER A 362 19.50 6.50 10.37
CA SER A 362 20.50 5.44 10.11
C SER A 362 20.23 4.24 11.01
N GLY A 363 18.95 3.91 11.20
CA GLY A 363 18.55 2.83 12.09
C GLY A 363 18.98 1.47 11.54
N LYS A 364 19.04 0.46 12.42
CA LYS A 364 19.31 -0.91 11.98
C LYS A 364 18.12 -1.41 11.16
N PRO A 365 18.32 -2.03 9.99
CA PRO A 365 17.23 -2.59 9.20
C PRO A 365 16.52 -3.72 9.98
N SER A 366 15.22 -3.88 9.74
CA SER A 366 14.42 -5.00 10.25
C SER A 366 15.07 -6.33 9.82
N SER A 367 15.10 -7.32 10.72
CA SER A 367 15.87 -8.56 10.57
C SER A 367 15.12 -9.70 9.86
N ILE A 368 14.20 -9.39 8.95
CA ILE A 368 13.42 -10.42 8.25
C ILE A 368 14.29 -11.05 7.17
N GLN A 369 14.52 -12.35 7.27
CA GLN A 369 15.24 -13.12 6.24
C GLN A 369 14.32 -13.39 5.05
N ILE A 370 14.89 -13.48 3.85
CA ILE A 370 14.12 -13.88 2.66
C ILE A 370 13.51 -15.27 2.88
N TYR A 371 14.32 -16.22 3.33
CA TYR A 371 13.89 -17.58 3.66
C TYR A 371 14.09 -17.87 5.15
N PRO A 372 13.12 -18.54 5.81
CA PRO A 372 11.80 -18.92 5.30
C PRO A 372 10.75 -17.81 5.46
N ASP A 373 11.08 -16.73 6.18
CA ASP A 373 10.08 -15.80 6.72
C ASP A 373 9.39 -14.97 5.65
N LEU A 374 10.14 -14.26 4.80
CA LEU A 374 9.54 -13.42 3.76
C LEU A 374 8.80 -14.26 2.71
N ALA A 375 9.34 -15.43 2.33
CA ALA A 375 8.66 -16.38 1.45
C ALA A 375 7.29 -16.79 2.00
N ARG A 376 7.22 -17.09 3.30
CA ARG A 376 5.95 -17.41 3.98
C ARG A 376 5.01 -16.20 4.03
N ILE A 377 5.52 -15.00 4.29
CA ILE A 377 4.71 -13.77 4.25
C ILE A 377 4.08 -13.59 2.87
N PHE A 378 4.84 -13.71 1.79
CA PHE A 378 4.29 -13.59 0.43
C PHE A 378 3.19 -14.63 0.19
N ASN A 379 3.43 -15.89 0.56
CA ASN A 379 2.42 -16.94 0.43
C ASN A 379 1.13 -16.64 1.23
N ASN A 380 1.24 -16.06 2.43
CA ASN A 380 0.09 -15.72 3.26
C ASN A 380 -0.73 -14.53 2.75
N PHE A 381 -0.12 -13.57 2.03
CA PHE A 381 -0.77 -12.32 1.63
C PHE A 381 -1.14 -12.25 0.16
N VAL A 382 -0.31 -12.82 -0.71
CA VAL A 382 -0.50 -12.79 -2.18
C VAL A 382 -0.27 -14.16 -2.80
N GLY A 383 -0.19 -15.23 -2.01
CA GLY A 383 -0.09 -16.59 -2.53
C GLY A 383 -1.42 -17.08 -3.13
N LYS A 384 -1.34 -18.16 -3.92
CA LYS A 384 -2.50 -18.87 -4.49
C LYS A 384 -3.39 -18.05 -5.46
N PHE A 385 -2.81 -17.15 -6.26
CA PHE A 385 -3.54 -16.47 -7.34
C PHE A 385 -3.77 -17.37 -8.56
N CYS A 386 -4.83 -17.11 -9.33
CA CYS A 386 -5.13 -17.79 -10.59
C CYS A 386 -4.42 -17.11 -11.78
N THR A 387 -4.26 -15.78 -11.73
CA THR A 387 -3.51 -15.02 -12.71
C THR A 387 -2.68 -13.93 -12.04
N LEU A 388 -1.58 -13.52 -12.67
CA LEU A 388 -0.69 -12.51 -12.10
C LEU A 388 -1.32 -11.12 -12.04
N ASP A 389 -2.24 -10.86 -12.96
CA ASP A 389 -2.99 -9.62 -13.02
C ASP A 389 -3.93 -9.49 -11.82
N GLU A 390 -4.40 -10.59 -11.21
CA GLU A 390 -5.15 -10.54 -9.93
C GLU A 390 -4.32 -9.89 -8.83
N VAL A 391 -3.03 -10.26 -8.70
CA VAL A 391 -2.16 -9.64 -7.69
C VAL A 391 -1.96 -8.16 -7.98
N ALA A 392 -1.73 -7.79 -9.24
CA ALA A 392 -1.40 -6.41 -9.59
C ALA A 392 -2.61 -5.45 -9.56
N PHE A 393 -3.82 -5.93 -9.83
CA PHE A 393 -5.02 -5.10 -9.95
C PHE A 393 -6.02 -5.26 -8.81
N GLU A 394 -6.11 -6.43 -8.17
CA GLU A 394 -7.09 -6.67 -7.10
C GLU A 394 -6.51 -6.39 -5.70
N GLN A 395 -5.19 -6.43 -5.55
CA GLN A 395 -4.56 -6.13 -4.27
C GLN A 395 -4.36 -4.62 -4.06
N PRO A 396 -4.58 -4.11 -2.84
CA PRO A 396 -4.31 -2.71 -2.54
C PRO A 396 -2.84 -2.34 -2.81
N GLN A 397 -2.60 -1.20 -3.48
CA GLN A 397 -1.24 -0.76 -3.81
C GLN A 397 -0.33 -0.64 -2.57
N VAL A 398 -0.88 -0.20 -1.44
CA VAL A 398 -0.14 -0.10 -0.18
C VAL A 398 0.35 -1.45 0.35
N LEU A 399 -0.40 -2.53 0.11
CA LEU A 399 0.02 -3.89 0.46
C LEU A 399 1.23 -4.30 -0.41
N LEU A 400 1.12 -4.07 -1.72
CA LEU A 400 2.19 -4.40 -2.66
C LEU A 400 3.46 -3.60 -2.37
N ASP A 401 3.35 -2.28 -2.15
CA ASP A 401 4.49 -1.43 -1.78
C ASP A 401 5.14 -1.92 -0.48
N SER A 402 4.34 -2.30 0.52
CA SER A 402 4.85 -2.82 1.80
C SER A 402 5.58 -4.15 1.66
N LEU A 403 5.07 -5.09 0.87
CA LEU A 403 5.76 -6.36 0.56
C LEU A 403 7.10 -6.11 -0.15
N LEU A 404 7.14 -5.16 -1.08
CA LEU A 404 8.36 -4.77 -1.78
C LEU A 404 9.36 -4.08 -0.86
N VAL A 405 8.91 -3.21 0.06
CA VAL A 405 9.74 -2.62 1.11
C VAL A 405 10.44 -3.70 1.92
N LEU A 406 9.69 -4.69 2.43
CA LEU A 406 10.28 -5.77 3.20
C LEU A 406 11.31 -6.55 2.38
N THR A 407 11.02 -6.81 1.10
CA THR A 407 11.96 -7.48 0.20
C THR A 407 13.26 -6.69 0.02
N ILE A 408 13.16 -5.38 -0.21
CA ILE A 408 14.32 -4.51 -0.43
C ILE A 408 15.20 -4.43 0.82
N LEU A 409 14.57 -4.37 2.01
CA LEU A 409 15.26 -4.38 3.29
C LEU A 409 15.95 -5.73 3.55
N SER A 410 15.26 -6.84 3.28
CA SER A 410 15.83 -8.19 3.40
C SER A 410 17.02 -8.42 2.47
N LEU A 411 17.02 -7.83 1.27
CA LEU A 411 18.14 -7.91 0.32
C LEU A 411 19.41 -7.19 0.79
N GLN A 412 19.34 -6.35 1.84
CA GLN A 412 20.54 -5.76 2.45
C GLN A 412 21.26 -6.74 3.40
N GLN A 413 20.72 -7.95 3.58
CA GLN A 413 21.27 -9.00 4.43
C GLN A 413 21.69 -10.21 3.57
N PRO A 414 22.61 -11.05 4.06
CA PRO A 414 22.97 -12.29 3.36
C PRO A 414 21.74 -13.17 3.10
N VAL A 415 21.58 -13.62 1.86
CA VAL A 415 20.48 -14.51 1.47
C VAL A 415 20.88 -15.95 1.75
N TYR A 416 20.16 -16.59 2.67
CA TYR A 416 20.29 -18.02 2.95
C TYR A 416 19.56 -18.86 1.89
N PRO A 417 19.96 -20.13 1.67
CA PRO A 417 19.28 -20.98 0.71
C PRO A 417 17.82 -21.28 1.15
N PRO A 418 16.89 -21.42 0.19
CA PRO A 418 15.52 -21.85 0.46
C PRO A 418 15.49 -23.29 0.99
N ALA A 419 14.39 -23.68 1.64
CA ALA A 419 14.18 -25.03 2.17
C ALA A 419 14.14 -26.07 1.04
N ASP A 420 13.45 -25.74 -0.06
CA ASP A 420 13.36 -26.55 -1.26
C ASP A 420 13.16 -25.69 -2.51
N GLU A 421 13.15 -26.34 -3.68
CA GLU A 421 12.96 -25.66 -4.97
C GLU A 421 11.57 -25.06 -5.14
N THR A 422 10.55 -25.63 -4.47
CA THR A 422 9.16 -25.16 -4.56
C THR A 422 9.01 -23.83 -3.83
N GLU A 423 9.54 -23.70 -2.61
CA GLU A 423 9.58 -22.44 -1.85
C GLU A 423 10.29 -21.34 -2.66
N PHE A 424 11.37 -21.69 -3.36
CA PHE A 424 12.09 -20.75 -4.23
C PHE A 424 11.23 -20.26 -5.40
N ILE A 425 10.61 -21.19 -6.14
CA ILE A 425 9.76 -20.88 -7.29
C ILE A 425 8.57 -20.03 -6.86
N ASP A 426 7.82 -20.49 -5.86
CA ASP A 426 6.59 -19.84 -5.41
C ASP A 426 6.85 -18.42 -4.92
N PHE A 427 7.96 -18.20 -4.20
CA PHE A 427 8.36 -16.87 -3.78
C PHE A 427 8.71 -15.97 -4.96
N VAL A 428 9.55 -16.44 -5.90
CA VAL A 428 9.98 -15.65 -7.06
C VAL A 428 8.77 -15.27 -7.92
N VAL A 429 7.84 -16.19 -8.15
CA VAL A 429 6.64 -15.92 -8.94
C VAL A 429 5.75 -14.90 -8.21
N SER A 430 5.49 -15.07 -6.91
CA SER A 430 4.67 -14.13 -6.12
C SER A 430 5.28 -12.73 -6.08
N LEU A 431 6.60 -12.64 -5.92
CA LEU A 431 7.34 -11.38 -5.98
C LEU A 431 7.29 -10.74 -7.39
N THR A 432 7.36 -11.56 -8.44
CA THR A 432 7.23 -11.07 -9.81
C THR A 432 5.82 -10.54 -10.07
N ALA A 433 4.78 -11.20 -9.54
CA ALA A 433 3.40 -10.72 -9.60
C ALA A 433 3.25 -9.31 -8.99
N CYS A 434 3.88 -9.06 -7.84
CA CYS A 434 3.87 -7.75 -7.17
C CYS A 434 4.60 -6.65 -7.95
N THR A 435 5.53 -7.02 -8.85
CA THR A 435 6.36 -6.07 -9.59
C THR A 435 5.95 -5.87 -11.04
N VAL A 436 5.12 -6.74 -11.63
CA VAL A 436 4.88 -6.79 -13.08
C VAL A 436 4.32 -5.49 -13.67
N ARG A 437 3.46 -4.78 -12.91
CA ARG A 437 2.84 -3.50 -13.30
C ARG A 437 3.50 -2.26 -12.67
N GLN A 438 4.65 -2.40 -12.02
CA GLN A 438 5.34 -1.26 -11.42
C GLN A 438 5.87 -0.31 -12.50
N THR A 439 5.65 0.99 -12.31
CA THR A 439 6.10 2.04 -13.24
C THR A 439 7.63 2.11 -13.31
N TYR A 440 8.30 1.94 -12.17
CA TYR A 440 9.74 2.10 -12.05
C TYR A 440 10.49 0.81 -12.40
N THR A 441 11.36 0.88 -13.41
CA THR A 441 12.17 -0.25 -13.85
C THR A 441 13.08 -0.81 -12.76
N THR A 442 13.57 0.03 -11.84
CA THR A 442 14.41 -0.40 -10.70
C THR A 442 13.66 -1.36 -9.78
N VAL A 443 12.40 -1.04 -9.44
CA VAL A 443 11.52 -1.93 -8.65
C VAL A 443 11.20 -3.21 -9.43
N ARG A 444 10.96 -3.11 -10.74
CA ARG A 444 10.72 -4.28 -11.62
C ARG A 444 11.88 -5.27 -11.68
N ARG A 445 13.11 -4.85 -11.32
CA ARG A 445 14.31 -5.71 -11.33
C ARG A 445 14.55 -6.44 -10.02
N VAL A 446 13.80 -6.14 -8.96
CA VAL A 446 13.93 -6.80 -7.65
C VAL A 446 13.87 -8.34 -7.73
N PRO A 447 12.94 -8.97 -8.49
CA PRO A 447 12.93 -10.43 -8.62
C PRO A 447 14.23 -10.98 -9.22
N ALA A 448 14.83 -10.27 -10.18
CA ALA A 448 16.09 -10.68 -10.79
C ALA A 448 17.25 -10.69 -9.78
N THR A 449 17.28 -9.73 -8.85
CA THR A 449 18.26 -9.69 -7.76
C THR A 449 18.08 -10.86 -6.79
N VAL A 450 16.83 -11.21 -6.43
CA VAL A 450 16.54 -12.39 -5.60
C VAL A 450 17.01 -13.67 -6.27
N ILE A 451 16.70 -13.84 -7.55
CA ILE A 451 17.15 -15.00 -8.33
C ILE A 451 18.67 -15.05 -8.32
N HIS A 452 19.35 -13.95 -8.67
CA HIS A 452 20.80 -13.90 -8.76
C HIS A 452 21.49 -14.29 -7.45
N ASN A 453 20.96 -13.84 -6.31
CA ASN A 453 21.51 -14.11 -4.99
C ASN A 453 21.34 -15.56 -4.51
N ASN A 454 20.56 -16.40 -5.20
CA ASN A 454 20.49 -17.82 -4.86
C ASN A 454 21.82 -18.51 -5.25
N PRO A 455 22.54 -19.15 -4.30
CA PRO A 455 23.84 -19.76 -4.58
C PRO A 455 23.77 -20.94 -5.56
N SER A 456 22.60 -21.58 -5.69
CA SER A 456 22.41 -22.74 -6.55
C SER A 456 22.15 -22.31 -7.99
N GLN A 457 23.16 -22.44 -8.85
CA GLN A 457 23.01 -22.17 -10.30
C GLN A 457 21.86 -23.00 -10.89
N ILE A 458 21.75 -24.27 -10.50
CA ILE A 458 20.72 -25.18 -10.99
C ILE A 458 19.31 -24.76 -10.57
N ALA A 459 19.13 -24.26 -9.34
CA ALA A 459 17.85 -23.74 -8.88
C ALA A 459 17.43 -22.50 -9.68
N ARG A 460 18.37 -21.57 -9.92
CA ARG A 460 18.12 -20.38 -10.76
C ARG A 460 17.69 -20.77 -12.18
N PHE A 461 18.37 -21.76 -12.77
CA PHE A 461 18.02 -22.29 -14.08
C PHE A 461 16.63 -22.94 -14.10
N LYS A 462 16.30 -23.75 -13.09
CA LYS A 462 15.00 -24.42 -12.96
C LYS A 462 13.84 -23.44 -12.87
N VAL A 463 13.97 -22.34 -12.11
CA VAL A 463 12.93 -21.29 -12.06
C VAL A 463 12.72 -20.66 -13.43
N ILE A 464 13.80 -20.26 -14.11
CA ILE A 464 13.73 -19.67 -15.46
C ILE A 464 13.05 -20.64 -16.42
N ARG A 465 13.44 -21.92 -16.39
CA ARG A 465 12.86 -22.97 -17.21
C ARG A 465 11.37 -23.14 -16.94
N LYS A 466 10.97 -23.27 -15.66
CA LYS A 466 9.56 -23.45 -15.25
C LYS A 466 8.68 -22.32 -15.77
N VAL A 467 9.12 -21.07 -15.66
CA VAL A 467 8.37 -19.90 -16.17
C VAL A 467 8.28 -19.87 -17.70
N LEU A 468 9.30 -20.36 -18.41
CA LEU A 468 9.28 -20.44 -19.88
C LEU A 468 8.44 -21.62 -20.41
N GLU A 469 8.39 -22.75 -19.68
CA GLU A 469 7.67 -23.97 -20.07
C GLU A 469 6.18 -23.91 -19.77
N ASP A 470 5.79 -23.38 -18.60
CA ASP A 470 4.41 -23.42 -18.14
C ASP A 470 3.57 -22.32 -18.78
N ASP A 471 2.47 -22.72 -19.44
CA ASP A 471 1.53 -21.79 -20.05
C ASP A 471 0.83 -20.88 -19.03
N TYR A 472 0.78 -21.29 -17.77
CA TYR A 472 0.27 -20.46 -16.68
C TYR A 472 1.08 -19.15 -16.52
N TYR A 473 2.40 -19.18 -16.75
CA TYR A 473 3.27 -18.01 -16.63
C TYR A 473 3.53 -17.28 -17.95
N ARG A 474 2.66 -17.46 -18.95
CA ARG A 474 2.85 -16.89 -20.30
C ARG A 474 3.16 -15.39 -20.30
N THR A 475 2.52 -14.61 -19.42
CA THR A 475 2.71 -13.16 -19.29
C THR A 475 4.01 -12.75 -18.58
N LEU A 476 4.78 -13.70 -18.03
CA LEU A 476 6.10 -13.47 -17.41
C LEU A 476 7.27 -13.93 -18.28
N LYS A 477 7.01 -14.46 -19.49
CA LYS A 477 8.11 -14.97 -20.33
C LYS A 477 9.15 -13.90 -20.61
N ASP A 478 8.73 -12.65 -20.83
CA ASP A 478 9.65 -11.51 -20.97
C ASP A 478 10.54 -11.31 -19.73
N ARG A 479 9.99 -11.51 -18.53
CA ARG A 479 10.74 -11.43 -17.26
C ARG A 479 11.73 -12.57 -17.12
N ALA A 480 11.33 -13.80 -17.42
CA ALA A 480 12.24 -14.95 -17.39
C ALA A 480 13.38 -14.81 -18.41
N ILE A 481 13.12 -14.26 -19.58
CA ILE A 481 14.15 -13.93 -20.57
C ILE A 481 15.11 -12.86 -20.03
N ASP A 482 14.60 -11.83 -19.34
CA ASP A 482 15.44 -10.82 -18.70
C ASP A 482 16.30 -11.40 -17.56
N TRP A 483 15.76 -12.32 -16.76
CA TRP A 483 16.52 -13.05 -15.74
C TRP A 483 17.66 -13.86 -16.37
N LEU A 484 17.36 -14.62 -17.43
CA LEU A 484 18.36 -15.37 -18.18
C LEU A 484 19.46 -14.46 -18.75
N LYS A 485 19.07 -13.33 -19.34
CA LYS A 485 20.01 -12.32 -19.84
C LYS A 485 20.94 -11.85 -18.72
N ASN A 486 20.40 -11.50 -17.57
CA ASN A 486 21.19 -11.01 -16.43
C ASN A 486 22.17 -12.10 -15.92
N GLU A 487 21.73 -13.36 -15.85
CA GLU A 487 22.59 -14.48 -15.46
C GLU A 487 23.72 -14.76 -16.47
N ILE A 488 23.43 -14.72 -17.77
CA ILE A 488 24.46 -14.86 -18.82
C ILE A 488 25.48 -13.73 -18.74
N LEU A 489 25.01 -12.48 -18.60
CA LEU A 489 25.89 -11.31 -18.53
C LEU A 489 26.73 -11.28 -17.25
N ALA A 490 26.19 -11.73 -16.12
CA ALA A 490 26.94 -11.89 -14.88
C ALA A 490 27.99 -13.00 -15.02
N ALA A 491 27.60 -14.17 -15.52
CA ALA A 491 28.51 -15.29 -15.76
C ALA A 491 29.65 -14.93 -16.72
N ALA A 492 29.42 -14.05 -17.70
CA ALA A 492 30.44 -13.58 -18.64
C ALA A 492 31.50 -12.65 -18.02
N ARG A 493 31.20 -12.04 -16.87
CA ARG A 493 32.15 -11.22 -16.11
C ARG A 493 33.00 -12.07 -15.16
N ASP A 494 32.49 -13.23 -14.78
CA ASP A 494 33.15 -14.15 -13.87
C ASP A 494 34.02 -15.16 -14.63
N SER A 495 35.19 -15.49 -14.08
CA SER A 495 36.12 -16.45 -14.69
C SER A 495 35.82 -17.92 -14.34
N THR A 496 34.78 -18.18 -13.53
CA THR A 496 34.42 -19.52 -13.06
C THR A 496 33.49 -20.23 -14.04
N THR A 497 33.58 -21.56 -14.10
CA THR A 497 32.62 -22.40 -14.84
C THR A 497 31.19 -22.16 -14.34
N ASN A 498 30.30 -21.80 -15.26
CA ASN A 498 28.92 -21.44 -14.96
C ASN A 498 27.97 -22.08 -15.98
N ILE A 499 26.87 -22.67 -15.50
CA ILE A 499 25.89 -23.36 -16.36
C ILE A 499 25.24 -22.40 -17.38
N PHE A 500 25.15 -21.11 -17.09
CA PHE A 500 24.54 -20.13 -17.98
C PHE A 500 25.42 -19.79 -19.19
N LEU A 501 26.70 -20.14 -19.16
CA LEU A 501 27.59 -20.10 -20.33
C LEU A 501 27.82 -21.48 -20.95
N ASN A 502 27.15 -22.52 -20.45
CA ASN A 502 27.23 -23.86 -21.01
C ASN A 502 26.27 -23.98 -22.22
N PRO A 503 26.78 -24.33 -23.42
CA PRO A 503 25.96 -24.41 -24.63
C PRO A 503 24.86 -25.48 -24.55
N HIS A 504 25.07 -26.57 -23.81
CA HIS A 504 24.06 -27.63 -23.63
C HIS A 504 22.90 -27.16 -22.76
N TYR A 505 23.16 -26.45 -21.65
CA TYR A 505 22.10 -25.85 -20.83
C TYR A 505 21.34 -24.76 -21.58
N PHE A 506 22.04 -23.90 -22.33
CA PHE A 506 21.37 -22.90 -23.17
C PHE A 506 20.49 -23.56 -24.24
N SER A 507 20.93 -24.67 -24.83
CA SER A 507 20.16 -25.46 -25.80
C SER A 507 18.92 -26.14 -25.21
N VAL A 508 18.85 -26.35 -23.89
CA VAL A 508 17.62 -26.78 -23.22
C VAL A 508 16.56 -25.67 -23.27
N LEU A 509 16.96 -24.43 -23.02
CA LEU A 509 16.04 -23.28 -23.01
C LEU A 509 15.73 -22.74 -24.40
N PHE A 510 16.62 -22.97 -25.38
CA PHE A 510 16.54 -22.36 -26.71
C PHE A 510 15.17 -22.51 -27.40
N PRO A 511 14.56 -23.71 -27.47
CA PRO A 511 13.23 -23.84 -28.07
C PRO A 511 12.16 -23.05 -27.31
N LEU A 512 12.28 -22.94 -25.99
CA LEU A 512 11.31 -22.24 -25.14
C LEU A 512 11.39 -20.71 -25.31
N LEU A 513 12.59 -20.19 -25.58
CA LEU A 513 12.83 -18.76 -25.86
C LEU A 513 12.25 -18.36 -27.22
N TYR A 514 12.35 -19.24 -28.22
CA TYR A 514 12.03 -18.95 -29.61
C TYR A 514 10.82 -19.77 -30.11
N THR A 515 9.81 -19.91 -29.25
CA THR A 515 8.50 -20.47 -29.60
C THR A 515 7.40 -19.50 -29.17
N SER A 516 6.42 -19.26 -30.04
CA SER A 516 5.22 -18.52 -29.69
C SER A 516 4.01 -19.07 -30.43
N PRO A 517 2.83 -19.22 -29.78
CA PRO A 517 1.61 -19.69 -30.43
C PRO A 517 1.18 -18.83 -31.62
N VAL A 518 1.60 -17.56 -31.67
CA VAL A 518 1.29 -16.67 -32.79
C VAL A 518 2.01 -17.10 -34.09
N LEU A 519 3.17 -17.78 -33.97
CA LEU A 519 4.01 -18.21 -35.10
C LEU A 519 3.43 -19.42 -35.84
N THR A 520 2.48 -20.12 -35.23
CA THR A 520 1.81 -21.30 -35.79
C THR A 520 0.42 -21.00 -36.35
N LEU A 521 -0.01 -19.73 -36.34
CA LEU A 521 -1.31 -19.35 -36.89
C LEU A 521 -1.24 -19.41 -38.42
N ASP A 522 -2.20 -20.11 -39.01
CA ASP A 522 -2.32 -20.19 -40.47
C ASP A 522 -2.85 -18.85 -40.99
N LEU A 523 -2.00 -18.12 -41.72
CA LEU A 523 -2.36 -16.83 -42.31
C LEU A 523 -3.04 -16.99 -43.69
N THR A 524 -3.23 -18.23 -44.16
CA THR A 524 -3.71 -18.52 -45.53
C THR A 524 -5.23 -18.67 -45.64
N THR A 525 -5.97 -18.69 -44.53
CA THR A 525 -7.42 -18.94 -44.48
C THR A 525 -8.30 -17.68 -44.43
N GLY A 526 -8.30 -16.90 -45.51
CA GLY A 526 -9.47 -16.09 -45.91
C GLY A 526 -9.71 -14.72 -45.23
N PRO A 527 -10.79 -14.01 -45.63
CA PRO A 527 -10.89 -12.54 -45.50
C PRO A 527 -11.11 -11.97 -44.08
N GLY A 528 -11.25 -12.78 -43.03
CA GLY A 528 -11.53 -12.33 -41.65
C GLY A 528 -10.47 -12.70 -40.60
N ASP A 529 -9.31 -13.24 -41.01
CA ASP A 529 -8.43 -14.01 -40.12
C ASP A 529 -7.28 -13.21 -39.46
N LEU A 530 -6.95 -11.99 -39.91
CA LEU A 530 -5.76 -11.26 -39.42
C LEU A 530 -5.94 -10.56 -38.07
N VAL A 531 -7.18 -10.23 -37.69
CA VAL A 531 -7.49 -9.43 -36.48
C VAL A 531 -7.17 -10.18 -35.19
N SER A 532 -7.48 -11.47 -35.12
CA SER A 532 -7.22 -12.31 -33.93
C SER A 532 -5.71 -12.54 -33.70
N PRO A 533 -4.91 -12.96 -34.71
CA PRO A 533 -3.45 -12.98 -34.63
C PRO A 533 -2.86 -11.64 -34.24
N TRP A 534 -3.34 -10.53 -34.82
CA TRP A 534 -2.86 -9.18 -34.50
C TRP A 534 -3.14 -8.81 -33.04
N ASN A 535 -4.37 -9.00 -32.56
CA ASN A 535 -4.73 -8.76 -31.15
C ASN A 535 -3.88 -9.61 -30.20
N ARG A 536 -3.70 -10.90 -30.49
CA ARG A 536 -2.84 -11.77 -29.67
C ARG A 536 -1.39 -11.29 -29.67
N PHE A 537 -0.89 -10.85 -30.83
CA PHE A 537 0.46 -10.33 -30.97
C PHE A 537 0.67 -9.05 -30.13
N THR A 538 -0.16 -8.03 -30.35
CA THR A 538 -0.01 -6.71 -29.73
C THR A 538 -0.31 -6.73 -28.23
N GLN A 539 -1.26 -7.54 -27.78
CA GLN A 539 -1.66 -7.56 -26.37
C GLN A 539 -0.81 -8.49 -25.49
N SER A 540 -0.27 -9.59 -26.03
CA SER A 540 0.33 -10.65 -25.19
C SER A 540 1.69 -11.18 -25.66
N ALA A 541 1.90 -11.37 -26.97
CA ALA A 541 3.11 -12.04 -27.46
C ALA A 541 4.29 -11.09 -27.67
N SER A 542 4.01 -9.83 -28.04
CA SER A 542 5.03 -8.85 -28.42
C SER A 542 6.11 -8.64 -27.34
N PRO A 543 5.81 -8.48 -26.04
CA PRO A 543 6.84 -8.28 -25.01
C PRO A 543 7.84 -9.44 -24.91
N ALA A 544 7.36 -10.69 -24.94
CA ALA A 544 8.23 -11.86 -24.86
C ALA A 544 9.09 -12.03 -26.13
N ILE A 545 8.49 -11.82 -27.31
CA ILE A 545 9.21 -11.86 -28.60
C ILE A 545 10.29 -10.78 -28.65
N HIS A 546 9.96 -9.57 -28.23
CA HIS A 546 10.90 -8.46 -28.15
C HIS A 546 12.09 -8.78 -27.22
N SER A 547 11.82 -9.29 -26.02
CA SER A 547 12.87 -9.69 -25.08
C SER A 547 13.74 -10.82 -25.62
N ALA A 548 13.15 -11.82 -26.31
CA ALA A 548 13.88 -12.92 -26.92
C ALA A 548 14.81 -12.44 -28.05
N LEU A 549 14.31 -11.57 -28.94
CA LEU A 549 15.12 -10.96 -30.00
C LEU A 549 16.24 -10.08 -29.43
N THR A 550 15.94 -9.28 -28.40
CA THR A 550 16.93 -8.44 -27.73
C THR A 550 18.04 -9.28 -27.09
N LEU A 551 17.68 -10.39 -26.43
CA LEU A 551 18.65 -11.34 -25.91
C LEU A 551 19.52 -11.89 -27.05
N TYR A 552 18.91 -12.40 -28.13
CA TYR A 552 19.66 -12.96 -29.25
C TYR A 552 20.61 -11.95 -29.89
N TYR A 553 20.15 -10.71 -30.10
CA TYR A 553 20.96 -9.61 -30.60
C TYR A 553 22.20 -9.37 -29.72
N ILE A 554 22.04 -9.32 -28.40
CA ILE A 554 23.16 -9.15 -27.45
C ILE A 554 24.14 -10.32 -27.55
N LEU A 555 23.63 -11.56 -27.61
CA LEU A 555 24.47 -12.75 -27.68
C LEU A 555 25.25 -12.83 -29.01
N LEU A 556 24.62 -12.49 -30.13
CA LEU A 556 25.25 -12.46 -31.45
C LEU A 556 26.31 -11.36 -31.56
N SER A 557 26.00 -10.17 -31.05
CA SER A 557 26.86 -8.98 -31.12
C SER A 557 28.16 -9.13 -30.33
N SER A 558 28.18 -10.00 -29.32
CA SER A 558 29.37 -10.32 -28.53
C SER A 558 30.09 -11.56 -29.06
N PRO A 559 31.29 -11.45 -29.66
CA PRO A 559 32.04 -12.60 -30.17
C PRO A 559 32.32 -13.66 -29.09
N ASN A 560 32.58 -13.21 -27.86
CA ASN A 560 32.86 -14.08 -26.73
C ASN A 560 31.64 -14.91 -26.33
N LEU A 561 30.47 -14.27 -26.19
CA LEU A 561 29.23 -14.97 -25.84
C LEU A 561 28.78 -15.89 -26.96
N ARG A 562 28.85 -15.42 -28.21
CA ARG A 562 28.52 -16.20 -29.39
C ARG A 562 29.31 -17.50 -29.46
N LYS A 563 30.62 -17.43 -29.24
CA LYS A 563 31.50 -18.60 -29.25
C LYS A 563 31.26 -19.51 -28.05
N ALA A 564 31.11 -18.95 -26.85
CA ALA A 564 30.87 -19.72 -25.63
C ALA A 564 29.57 -20.55 -25.71
N LEU A 565 28.49 -19.93 -26.21
CA LEU A 565 27.17 -20.55 -26.35
C LEU A 565 26.99 -21.33 -27.67
N GLN A 566 28.00 -21.34 -28.55
CA GLN A 566 28.00 -22.06 -29.84
C GLN A 566 26.77 -21.73 -30.71
N LEU A 567 26.43 -20.43 -30.84
CA LEU A 567 25.20 -20.01 -31.54
C LEU A 567 25.12 -20.42 -33.01
N GLU A 568 26.26 -20.72 -33.64
CA GLU A 568 26.32 -21.31 -35.00
C GLU A 568 25.48 -22.58 -35.09
N LYS A 569 25.47 -23.40 -34.02
CA LYS A 569 24.71 -24.66 -33.96
C LYS A 569 23.21 -24.51 -33.83
N THR A 570 22.74 -23.34 -33.41
CA THR A 570 21.31 -23.09 -33.19
C THR A 570 20.71 -22.14 -34.21
N TYR A 571 21.53 -21.48 -35.04
CA TYR A 571 21.08 -20.46 -35.99
C TYR A 571 20.11 -20.99 -37.04
N ILE A 572 20.36 -22.17 -37.63
CA ILE A 572 19.45 -22.77 -38.64
C ILE A 572 18.06 -22.99 -38.01
N TYR A 573 18.01 -23.54 -36.80
CA TYR A 573 16.76 -23.72 -36.06
C TYR A 573 16.08 -22.38 -35.78
N PHE A 574 16.80 -21.40 -35.26
CA PHE A 574 16.28 -20.06 -34.98
C PHE A 574 15.68 -19.40 -36.23
N ARG A 575 16.41 -19.44 -37.35
CA ARG A 575 15.97 -18.82 -38.59
C ARG A 575 14.68 -19.45 -39.11
N THR A 576 14.68 -20.77 -39.24
CA THR A 576 13.57 -21.52 -39.86
C THR A 576 12.33 -21.62 -38.96
N ARG A 577 12.50 -21.74 -37.64
CA ARG A 577 11.39 -21.94 -36.69
C ARG A 577 10.85 -20.67 -36.07
N PHE A 578 11.63 -19.60 -36.05
CA PHE A 578 11.24 -18.36 -35.37
C PHE A 578 11.34 -17.14 -36.28
N LEU A 579 12.51 -16.86 -36.86
CA LEU A 579 12.75 -15.60 -37.57
C LEU A 579 11.92 -15.48 -38.85
N GLU A 580 11.95 -16.49 -39.71
CA GLU A 580 11.19 -16.51 -40.98
C GLU A 580 9.66 -16.49 -40.75
N PRO A 581 9.08 -17.32 -39.86
CA PRO A 581 7.66 -17.21 -39.52
C PRO A 581 7.27 -15.85 -38.93
N LEU A 582 8.10 -15.28 -38.06
CA LEU A 582 7.83 -13.97 -37.46
C LEU A 582 7.83 -12.87 -38.54
N LYS A 583 8.78 -12.90 -39.47
CA LYS A 583 8.82 -11.98 -40.61
C LYS A 583 7.57 -12.07 -41.47
N ALA A 584 7.10 -13.29 -41.76
CA ALA A 584 5.89 -13.50 -42.54
C ALA A 584 4.66 -12.89 -41.85
N ILE A 585 4.53 -13.05 -40.54
CA ILE A 585 3.44 -12.45 -39.73
C ILE A 585 3.51 -10.92 -39.72
N LEU A 586 4.69 -10.34 -39.45
CA LEU A 586 4.88 -8.89 -39.43
C LEU A 586 4.60 -8.26 -40.80
N ALA A 587 5.03 -8.93 -41.88
CA ALA A 587 4.73 -8.51 -43.24
C ALA A 587 3.22 -8.57 -43.53
N ALA A 588 2.52 -9.61 -43.05
CA ALA A 588 1.07 -9.73 -43.20
C ALA A 588 0.32 -8.60 -42.47
N PHE A 589 0.73 -8.23 -41.25
CA PHE A 589 0.14 -7.09 -40.53
C PHE A 589 0.38 -5.76 -41.26
N THR A 590 1.60 -5.55 -41.78
CA THR A 590 1.95 -4.32 -42.49
C THR A 590 1.26 -4.20 -43.85
N ALA A 591 1.03 -5.33 -44.53
CA ALA A 591 0.41 -5.39 -45.85
C ALA A 591 -1.12 -5.19 -45.84
N ASP A 592 -1.78 -5.28 -44.69
CA ASP A 592 -3.25 -5.11 -44.58
C ASP A 592 -3.73 -3.70 -44.97
N LEU A 593 -2.89 -2.68 -44.73
CA LEU A 593 -3.14 -1.27 -45.05
C LEU A 593 -3.17 -0.99 -46.57
N PRO A 594 -2.11 -1.30 -47.36
CA PRO A 594 -2.11 -1.00 -48.80
C PRO A 594 -2.96 -1.96 -49.65
N ALA A 595 -3.23 -3.19 -49.19
CA ALA A 595 -3.91 -4.21 -50.00
C ALA A 595 -5.43 -3.98 -50.19
N ASN A 596 -6.07 -3.17 -49.33
CA ASN A 596 -7.53 -3.02 -49.30
C ASN A 596 -8.03 -1.64 -49.79
N GLY A 597 -7.15 -0.73 -50.26
CA GLY A 597 -7.57 0.55 -50.86
C GLY A 597 -8.39 1.48 -49.95
N GLY A 598 -8.26 1.33 -48.63
CA GLY A 598 -8.98 2.03 -47.55
C GLY A 598 -8.39 1.63 -46.18
N ASP A 599 -9.12 1.85 -45.09
CA ASP A 599 -8.69 1.64 -43.67
C ASP A 599 -8.06 0.24 -43.39
N GLY A 600 -8.27 -0.78 -44.22
CA GLY A 600 -7.77 -2.14 -43.95
C GLY A 600 -8.64 -2.88 -42.92
N LYS A 601 -8.37 -4.17 -42.71
CA LYS A 601 -9.24 -5.02 -41.86
C LYS A 601 -8.99 -4.82 -40.37
N ILE A 602 -7.73 -4.60 -40.01
CA ILE A 602 -7.35 -4.33 -38.62
C ILE A 602 -7.97 -3.01 -38.16
N GLU A 603 -7.79 -1.94 -38.94
CA GLU A 603 -8.37 -0.63 -38.62
C GLU A 603 -9.89 -0.67 -38.57
N ALA A 604 -10.54 -1.33 -39.54
CA ALA A 604 -12.00 -1.47 -39.54
C ALA A 604 -12.53 -2.21 -38.28
N ALA A 605 -11.72 -3.08 -37.66
CA ALA A 605 -12.11 -3.84 -36.49
C ALA A 605 -11.79 -3.15 -35.15
N VAL A 606 -10.66 -2.43 -35.04
CA VAL A 606 -10.21 -1.84 -33.76
C VAL A 606 -10.17 -0.31 -33.75
N GLY A 607 -10.37 0.34 -34.89
CA GLY A 607 -10.26 1.79 -35.08
C GLY A 607 -8.82 2.26 -35.36
N GLU A 608 -8.72 3.44 -35.98
CA GLU A 608 -7.46 4.07 -36.41
C GLU A 608 -6.45 4.23 -35.25
N ASP A 609 -6.89 4.74 -34.10
CA ASP A 609 -6.01 5.02 -32.97
C ASP A 609 -5.39 3.75 -32.39
N MET A 610 -6.19 2.71 -32.15
CA MET A 610 -5.71 1.45 -31.60
C MET A 610 -4.80 0.72 -32.58
N MET A 611 -5.14 0.76 -33.87
CA MET A 611 -4.30 0.22 -34.94
C MET A 611 -2.94 0.93 -34.95
N LYS A 612 -2.90 2.26 -34.97
CA LYS A 612 -1.65 3.04 -34.93
C LYS A 612 -0.80 2.73 -33.70
N ILE A 613 -1.42 2.64 -32.52
CA ILE A 613 -0.71 2.30 -31.29
C ILE A 613 -0.13 0.88 -31.37
N GLY A 614 -0.90 -0.11 -31.82
CA GLY A 614 -0.42 -1.49 -31.94
C GLY A 614 0.66 -1.67 -33.01
N MET A 615 0.54 -0.95 -34.14
CA MET A 615 1.57 -0.94 -35.18
C MET A 615 2.87 -0.35 -34.66
N ALA A 616 2.84 0.85 -34.08
CA ALA A 616 4.04 1.53 -33.59
C ALA A 616 4.70 0.81 -32.40
N ARG A 617 3.90 0.42 -31.38
CA ARG A 617 4.43 -0.13 -30.12
C ARG A 617 4.78 -1.61 -30.17
N SER A 618 4.26 -2.36 -31.15
CA SER A 618 4.49 -3.80 -31.24
C SER A 618 5.05 -4.23 -32.59
N VAL A 619 4.36 -3.95 -33.70
CA VAL A 619 4.73 -4.50 -35.01
C VAL A 619 6.02 -3.88 -35.52
N GLU A 620 6.10 -2.55 -35.57
CA GLU A 620 7.26 -1.81 -36.05
C GLU A 620 8.46 -1.98 -35.13
N LEU A 621 8.25 -1.94 -33.81
CA LEU A 621 9.29 -2.16 -32.82
C LEU A 621 9.94 -3.54 -32.97
N VAL A 622 9.14 -4.60 -33.10
CA VAL A 622 9.65 -5.97 -33.31
C VAL A 622 10.30 -6.09 -34.69
N SER A 623 9.71 -5.50 -35.74
CA SER A 623 10.28 -5.49 -37.09
C SER A 623 11.67 -4.85 -37.14
N HIS A 624 11.85 -3.75 -36.42
CA HIS A 624 13.15 -3.09 -36.29
C HIS A 624 14.20 -4.01 -35.67
N LEU A 625 13.86 -4.69 -34.57
CA LEU A 625 14.75 -5.66 -33.91
C LEU A 625 15.05 -6.88 -34.78
N VAL A 626 14.08 -7.38 -35.54
CA VAL A 626 14.29 -8.45 -36.52
C VAL A 626 15.36 -8.05 -37.53
N ASN A 627 15.26 -6.84 -38.10
CA ASN A 627 16.24 -6.34 -39.06
C ASN A 627 17.64 -6.23 -38.42
N GLN A 628 17.74 -5.70 -37.20
CA GLN A 628 19.03 -5.62 -36.49
C GLN A 628 19.65 -7.00 -36.25
N VAL A 629 18.85 -8.00 -35.89
CA VAL A 629 19.32 -9.38 -35.71
C VAL A 629 19.79 -9.97 -37.03
N GLU A 630 19.07 -9.75 -38.13
CA GLU A 630 19.46 -10.24 -39.45
C GLU A 630 20.74 -9.61 -39.97
N ASP A 631 20.91 -8.30 -39.79
CA ASP A 631 22.11 -7.59 -40.22
C ASP A 631 23.34 -8.13 -39.49
N VAL A 632 23.28 -8.24 -38.15
CA VAL A 632 24.38 -8.82 -37.36
C VAL A 632 24.61 -10.30 -37.70
N ALA A 633 23.54 -11.08 -37.90
CA ALA A 633 23.67 -12.49 -38.26
C ALA A 633 24.35 -12.68 -39.63
N ARG A 634 24.03 -11.84 -40.61
CA ARG A 634 24.64 -11.88 -41.95
C ARG A 634 26.14 -11.56 -41.90
N ASP A 635 26.52 -10.59 -41.09
CA ASP A 635 27.92 -10.17 -40.94
C ASP A 635 28.76 -11.23 -40.19
N VAL A 636 28.13 -11.96 -39.28
CA VAL A 636 28.79 -12.89 -38.39
C VAL A 636 28.83 -14.32 -38.94
N PHE A 637 27.74 -14.75 -39.58
CA PHE A 637 27.61 -16.07 -40.20
C PHE A 637 27.78 -15.95 -41.71
N VAL A 638 28.99 -15.54 -42.13
CA VAL A 638 29.38 -15.21 -43.52
C VAL A 638 29.23 -16.40 -44.49
N LEU A 639 29.10 -17.62 -43.97
CA LEU A 639 29.04 -18.86 -44.74
C LEU A 639 27.59 -19.25 -45.07
N GLY A 640 27.36 -19.85 -46.24
CA GLY A 640 26.03 -20.34 -46.62
C GLY A 640 25.52 -21.44 -45.69
N ASP A 641 24.21 -21.68 -45.63
CA ASP A 641 23.58 -22.60 -44.68
C ASP A 641 24.19 -24.01 -44.63
N ALA A 642 24.75 -24.48 -45.75
CA ALA A 642 25.40 -25.78 -45.87
C ALA A 642 26.73 -25.91 -45.10
N GLU A 643 27.31 -24.79 -44.65
CA GLU A 643 28.60 -24.72 -43.95
C GLU A 643 28.45 -24.40 -42.45
N LEU A 644 27.23 -24.13 -41.99
CA LEU A 644 26.92 -23.96 -40.57
C LEU A 644 26.93 -25.32 -39.86
N GLN A 645 27.58 -25.38 -38.69
CA GLN A 645 27.69 -26.63 -37.93
C GLN A 645 26.36 -26.98 -37.29
N GLU A 646 25.82 -28.16 -37.55
CA GLU A 646 24.65 -28.67 -36.81
C GLU A 646 25.06 -29.33 -35.47
N PRO A 647 24.13 -29.45 -34.49
CA PRO A 647 24.38 -30.19 -33.26
C PRO A 647 24.71 -31.66 -33.55
N SER A 648 25.77 -32.17 -32.91
CA SER A 648 26.14 -33.59 -33.04
C SER A 648 25.18 -34.52 -32.30
N ALA A 649 25.19 -35.82 -32.61
CA ALA A 649 24.38 -36.81 -31.89
C ALA A 649 24.70 -36.84 -30.37
N ASP A 650 25.95 -36.61 -29.98
CA ASP A 650 26.35 -36.50 -28.57
C ASP A 650 25.79 -35.22 -27.92
N ASP A 651 25.82 -34.09 -28.64
CA ASP A 651 25.21 -32.83 -28.16
C ASP A 651 23.72 -33.02 -27.88
N ILE A 652 23.00 -33.68 -28.80
CA ILE A 652 21.57 -33.98 -28.66
C ILE A 652 21.32 -34.87 -27.42
N ALA A 653 22.07 -35.97 -27.28
CA ALA A 653 21.93 -36.88 -26.15
C ALA A 653 22.19 -36.20 -24.79
N ARG A 654 23.18 -35.30 -24.73
CA ARG A 654 23.47 -34.50 -23.52
C ARG A 654 22.35 -33.53 -23.20
N VAL A 655 21.84 -32.82 -24.20
CA VAL A 655 20.70 -31.90 -24.01
C VAL A 655 19.46 -32.66 -23.51
N ASP A 656 19.20 -33.86 -24.03
CA ASP A 656 18.07 -34.69 -23.58
C ASP A 656 18.27 -35.27 -22.17
N ALA A 657 19.50 -35.54 -21.76
CA ALA A 657 19.81 -35.87 -20.37
C ALA A 657 19.54 -34.68 -19.44
N LEU A 658 20.04 -33.49 -19.79
CA LEU A 658 19.83 -32.25 -19.02
C LEU A 658 18.35 -31.85 -18.96
N ARG A 659 17.59 -32.03 -20.04
CA ARG A 659 16.13 -31.81 -20.05
C ARG A 659 15.41 -32.67 -19.02
N ARG A 660 15.86 -33.92 -18.81
CA ARG A 660 15.28 -34.83 -17.82
C ARG A 660 15.71 -34.47 -16.40
N GLU A 661 16.99 -34.16 -16.21
CA GLU A 661 17.56 -33.79 -14.91
C GLU A 661 16.99 -32.47 -14.36
N THR A 662 16.81 -31.49 -15.23
CA THR A 662 16.37 -30.13 -14.84
C THR A 662 14.87 -29.92 -14.95
N LYS A 663 14.10 -31.00 -15.13
CA LYS A 663 12.64 -30.92 -15.16
C LYS A 663 12.14 -30.61 -13.75
N VAL A 664 11.21 -29.66 -13.66
CA VAL A 664 10.56 -29.22 -12.42
C VAL A 664 9.18 -29.85 -12.33
#